data_AF-A0A849IW58-F1
#
_entry.id   AF-A0A849IW58-F1
#
_cell.length_a   1.000
_cell.length_b   1.000
_cell.length_c   1.000
_cell.angle_alpha   90.00
_cell.angle_beta   90.00
_cell.angle_gamma   90.00
#
_symmetry.space_group_name_H-M   'P 1'
#
loop_
_entity.id
_entity.type
_entity.pdbx_description
1 polymer ?
#
loop_
_entity_poly.entity_id
_entity_poly.type
_entity_poly.pdbx_seq_one_letter_code
_entity_poly.pdbx_strand_id
1 'polypeptide(L)'
;MARVSPSLAKMANVSRLIKVGLSGKDESVETIIADIKNYFQLTAKDTKRLLQYAKETVGGVRSLVDPEKDAGTISDYIKWRNKYCAISSDAAMRARELSEVFPKTPKFSIVMPVYRTNELYLREAVASVTNQIYSNWELILIDDGSASPSITELLERFNSSEARVRVIQRETNKGVSYSTNEGIDASVGDYVVFMDHDDFIEPDALFWVADAINRDPQAALIYTDEDKSDESGELYSPHFKPDWNPLMFLSFNYINHLTVVERDLASQIRLRSNFDGAQDYDFLLRYIEKIDQAHIVHIPRVLYHWRAISGSTALNEDAKEEIDERSRSLIQEFLDRNFPGSVATRENNTNRVHFKLPDPLPRVAVIVPTRDGYELLKESLGSLMAITDYPNYEIFVIDNQSTDEKTLGYLGQLEADNKIKVIPYDAKFNFSAMHNIAVSSIDADLLLLLNNDTSVVKANWLREMVSLIDKFDNKIVGARLLYGDGTTQHAGVMVGMGGAAGHFGQDVTQDEPGYRNRYRVVHNLTAVTGACLLIDRKTYLEVGGMNEEELPVAFNDVELCIKVVDAGYRVAWTPFAVLIHHESKSRGSDNDDPWKIVRIQGEQSYLKLRWPDYILDDPNYNPNMDIMGATFQLAKKPRYPTLAEFVDLHFDWEKDALTSRDPRKKLDAERARNLRHAYGLRIARNPREVRSNQDPIC
;
A
#
# COMPACT_ATOMS: atom_id res chain seq x y z
N MET A 1 -11.58 35.81 -46.34
CA MET A 1 -10.39 35.58 -45.48
C MET A 1 -10.80 35.87 -44.04
N ALA A 2 -11.30 34.85 -43.34
CA ALA A 2 -12.00 35.02 -42.06
C ALA A 2 -11.01 35.24 -40.91
N ARG A 3 -11.34 36.23 -40.07
CA ARG A 3 -10.58 36.71 -38.91
C ARG A 3 -10.51 35.62 -37.84
N VAL A 4 -9.29 35.27 -37.42
CA VAL A 4 -9.01 34.49 -36.22
C VAL A 4 -9.65 35.18 -35.01
N SER A 5 -10.41 34.44 -34.20
CA SER A 5 -11.08 34.99 -33.02
C SER A 5 -10.07 35.49 -31.98
N PRO A 6 -10.39 36.54 -31.19
CA PRO A 6 -9.53 37.02 -30.11
C PRO A 6 -9.23 35.96 -29.01
N SER A 7 -9.95 34.84 -28.99
CA SER A 7 -9.74 33.73 -28.05
C SER A 7 -8.49 32.88 -28.37
N LEU A 8 -8.14 32.72 -29.65
CA LEU A 8 -6.99 31.92 -30.09
C LEU A 8 -5.65 32.64 -29.82
N ALA A 9 -5.60 33.96 -29.97
CA ALA A 9 -4.45 34.77 -29.57
C ALA A 9 -4.28 34.86 -28.05
N LYS A 10 -5.38 34.73 -27.28
CA LYS A 10 -5.36 34.65 -25.80
C LYS A 10 -4.91 33.28 -25.28
N MET A 11 -5.21 32.17 -25.97
CA MET A 11 -4.78 30.81 -25.60
C MET A 11 -3.29 30.55 -25.84
N ALA A 12 -2.68 31.14 -26.87
CA ALA A 12 -1.24 31.07 -27.10
C ALA A 12 -0.43 31.68 -25.94
N ASN A 13 -1.00 32.67 -25.22
CA ASN A 13 -0.38 33.25 -24.04
C ASN A 13 -0.48 32.35 -22.80
N VAL A 14 -1.55 31.57 -22.60
CA VAL A 14 -1.67 30.63 -21.46
C VAL A 14 -0.66 29.48 -21.57
N SER A 15 -0.48 28.92 -22.76
CA SER A 15 0.55 27.90 -23.02
C SER A 15 1.97 28.46 -22.84
N ARG A 16 2.21 29.72 -23.22
CA ARG A 16 3.48 30.44 -22.98
C ARG A 16 3.68 30.75 -21.48
N LEU A 17 2.62 31.08 -20.75
CA LEU A 17 2.64 31.38 -19.31
C LEU A 17 2.95 30.12 -18.48
N ILE A 18 2.44 28.94 -18.88
CA ILE A 18 2.77 27.65 -18.26
C ILE A 18 4.23 27.27 -18.52
N LYS A 19 4.75 27.49 -19.74
CA LYS A 19 6.18 27.27 -20.05
C LYS A 19 7.12 28.21 -19.31
N VAL A 20 6.72 29.46 -19.06
CA VAL A 20 7.53 30.46 -18.36
C VAL A 20 7.47 30.28 -16.84
N GLY A 21 6.32 29.88 -16.28
CA GLY A 21 6.17 29.57 -14.84
C GLY A 21 7.07 28.41 -14.38
N LEU A 22 7.36 27.46 -15.26
CA LEU A 22 8.32 26.36 -15.02
C LEU A 22 9.79 26.78 -15.15
N SER A 23 10.09 27.98 -15.66
CA SER A 23 11.47 28.49 -15.89
C SER A 23 12.00 29.46 -14.83
N GLY A 24 11.26 29.70 -13.74
CA GLY A 24 11.81 30.20 -12.48
C GLY A 24 12.38 31.62 -12.44
N LYS A 25 11.74 32.62 -13.07
CA LYS A 25 12.04 34.05 -12.81
C LYS A 25 10.86 34.79 -12.15
N ASP A 26 11.19 35.49 -11.06
CA ASP A 26 10.30 36.21 -10.14
C ASP A 26 9.47 37.33 -10.79
N GLU A 27 8.44 37.79 -10.05
CA GLU A 27 7.33 38.73 -10.37
C GLU A 27 6.10 38.16 -11.11
N SER A 28 6.14 36.90 -11.59
CA SER A 28 5.02 36.34 -12.39
C SER A 28 3.95 35.57 -11.59
N VAL A 29 4.27 35.07 -10.39
CA VAL A 29 3.39 34.15 -9.64
C VAL A 29 2.13 34.84 -9.10
N GLU A 30 2.23 36.08 -8.60
CA GLU A 30 1.07 36.81 -8.07
C GLU A 30 0.07 37.21 -9.16
N THR A 31 0.57 37.50 -10.37
CA THR A 31 -0.22 37.81 -11.56
C THR A 31 -0.92 36.56 -12.11
N ILE A 32 -0.22 35.42 -12.15
CA ILE A 32 -0.78 34.11 -12.52
C ILE A 32 -1.92 33.73 -11.56
N ILE A 33 -1.74 33.96 -10.26
CA ILE A 33 -2.76 33.69 -9.24
C ILE A 33 -3.95 34.65 -9.36
N ALA A 34 -3.73 35.92 -9.74
CA ALA A 34 -4.81 36.88 -10.00
C ALA A 34 -5.68 36.50 -11.22
N ASP A 35 -5.07 35.92 -12.25
CA ASP A 35 -5.80 35.45 -13.44
C ASP A 35 -6.55 34.14 -13.16
N ILE A 36 -5.98 33.22 -12.37
CA ILE A 36 -6.66 32.00 -11.89
C ILE A 36 -7.85 32.36 -10.97
N LYS A 37 -7.70 33.35 -10.08
CA LYS A 37 -8.78 33.89 -9.24
C LYS A 37 -9.99 34.35 -10.06
N ASN A 38 -9.73 35.12 -11.12
CA ASN A 38 -10.79 35.64 -11.98
C ASN A 38 -11.43 34.56 -12.87
N TYR A 39 -10.68 33.50 -13.19
CA TYR A 39 -11.15 32.42 -14.06
C TYR A 39 -12.01 31.36 -13.32
N PHE A 40 -11.66 31.01 -12.08
CA PHE A 40 -12.33 29.95 -11.30
C PHE A 40 -13.24 30.44 -10.15
N GLN A 41 -13.38 31.76 -9.93
CA GLN A 41 -14.18 32.34 -8.84
C GLN A 41 -13.83 31.82 -7.42
N LEU A 42 -12.55 31.48 -7.18
CA LEU A 42 -12.09 30.92 -5.91
C LEU A 42 -12.23 31.91 -4.75
N THR A 43 -12.55 31.44 -3.55
CA THR A 43 -12.68 32.30 -2.38
C THR A 43 -11.32 32.82 -1.88
N ALA A 44 -11.32 33.89 -1.10
CA ALA A 44 -10.10 34.44 -0.49
C ALA A 44 -9.41 33.42 0.46
N LYS A 45 -10.18 32.49 1.04
CA LYS A 45 -9.69 31.42 1.92
C LYS A 45 -8.95 30.35 1.12
N ASP A 46 -9.50 29.94 -0.02
CA ASP A 46 -8.90 28.95 -0.93
C ASP A 46 -7.63 29.48 -1.58
N THR A 47 -7.63 30.77 -1.92
CA THR A 47 -6.43 31.47 -2.41
C THR A 47 -5.31 31.44 -1.37
N LYS A 48 -5.62 31.71 -0.09
CA LYS A 48 -4.62 31.75 0.97
C LYS A 48 -4.02 30.36 1.21
N ARG A 49 -4.82 29.30 1.11
CA ARG A 49 -4.37 27.90 1.13
C ARG A 49 -3.49 27.55 -0.07
N LEU A 50 -3.87 27.93 -1.28
CA LEU A 50 -3.07 27.72 -2.50
C LEU A 50 -1.74 28.49 -2.45
N LEU A 51 -1.71 29.70 -1.90
CA LEU A 51 -0.50 30.50 -1.71
C LEU A 51 0.43 29.93 -0.62
N GLN A 52 -0.13 29.46 0.48
CA GLN A 52 0.60 28.77 1.56
C GLN A 52 1.25 27.50 0.99
N TYR A 53 0.46 26.68 0.30
CA TYR A 53 0.93 25.46 -0.35
C TYR A 53 1.96 25.76 -1.43
N ALA A 54 1.71 26.68 -2.38
CA ALA A 54 2.67 27.04 -3.41
C ALA A 54 4.00 27.58 -2.84
N LYS A 55 3.99 28.30 -1.71
CA LYS A 55 5.22 28.73 -1.05
C LYS A 55 5.98 27.56 -0.41
N GLU A 56 5.27 26.60 0.16
CA GLU A 56 5.83 25.38 0.77
C GLU A 56 6.32 24.37 -0.31
N THR A 57 5.64 24.26 -1.45
CA THR A 57 6.03 23.37 -2.57
C THR A 57 7.10 24.00 -3.47
N VAL A 58 7.02 25.29 -3.81
CA VAL A 58 8.01 25.94 -4.71
C VAL A 58 9.33 26.25 -3.99
N GLY A 59 9.30 26.49 -2.67
CA GLY A 59 10.50 26.58 -1.84
C GLY A 59 11.23 25.24 -1.68
N GLY A 60 10.49 24.13 -1.66
CA GLY A 60 11.04 22.77 -1.55
C GLY A 60 11.47 22.11 -2.86
N VAL A 61 10.98 22.59 -4.01
CA VAL A 61 11.28 21.97 -5.33
C VAL A 61 12.60 22.49 -5.94
N ARG A 62 13.16 23.60 -5.47
CA ARG A 62 14.44 24.13 -5.99
C ARG A 62 15.69 23.33 -5.58
N SER A 63 15.59 22.36 -4.66
CA SER A 63 16.71 21.47 -4.31
C SER A 63 16.62 20.07 -4.92
N LEU A 64 15.65 19.79 -5.79
CA LEU A 64 15.40 18.44 -6.31
C LEU A 64 15.45 18.30 -7.84
N VAL A 65 15.94 19.31 -8.57
CA VAL A 65 16.15 19.20 -10.02
C VAL A 65 17.62 19.46 -10.35
N ASP A 66 18.43 18.44 -10.10
CA ASP A 66 19.66 18.19 -10.85
C ASP A 66 19.47 16.86 -11.60
N PRO A 67 19.50 16.82 -12.94
CA PRO A 67 19.32 15.59 -13.69
C PRO A 67 20.65 14.84 -13.79
N GLU A 68 21.02 14.10 -12.74
CA GLU A 68 22.06 13.07 -12.83
C GLU A 68 21.58 11.73 -12.24
N LYS A 69 21.54 10.73 -13.14
CA LYS A 69 21.62 9.26 -12.98
C LYS A 69 20.79 8.56 -11.90
N ASP A 70 19.73 7.91 -12.38
CA ASP A 70 19.14 6.61 -12.01
C ASP A 70 19.64 5.95 -10.72
N ALA A 71 18.78 5.90 -9.71
CA ALA A 71 18.93 4.98 -8.58
C ALA A 71 18.46 3.58 -9.01
N GLY A 72 19.37 2.80 -9.59
CA GLY A 72 19.08 1.43 -10.04
C GLY A 72 20.14 0.41 -9.63
N THR A 73 21.19 0.84 -8.92
CA THR A 73 22.31 -0.04 -8.52
C THR A 73 22.40 -0.19 -7.01
N ILE A 74 23.02 -1.28 -6.55
CA ILE A 74 23.36 -1.48 -5.12
C ILE A 74 24.14 -0.26 -4.57
N SER A 75 25.01 0.35 -5.38
CA SER A 75 25.77 1.54 -4.97
C SER A 75 24.87 2.74 -4.66
N ASP A 76 23.80 2.94 -5.42
CA ASP A 76 22.88 4.07 -5.20
C ASP A 76 22.03 3.85 -3.95
N TYR A 77 21.61 2.62 -3.71
CA TYR A 77 20.93 2.24 -2.48
C TYR A 77 21.81 2.48 -1.23
N ILE A 78 23.07 2.06 -1.25
CA ILE A 78 24.00 2.29 -0.13
C ILE A 78 24.21 3.79 0.13
N LYS A 79 24.39 4.61 -0.91
CA LYS A 79 24.49 6.08 -0.76
C LYS A 79 23.22 6.67 -0.17
N TRP A 80 22.06 6.22 -0.62
CA TRP A 80 20.76 6.65 -0.13
C TRP A 80 20.60 6.30 1.36
N ARG A 81 20.91 5.06 1.76
CA ARG A 81 20.85 4.60 3.16
C ARG A 81 21.81 5.38 4.04
N ASN A 82 23.05 5.57 3.61
CA ASN A 82 24.05 6.34 4.37
C ASN A 82 23.63 7.80 4.60
N LYS A 83 22.75 8.34 3.75
CA LYS A 83 22.24 9.70 3.89
C LYS A 83 21.02 9.79 4.82
N TYR A 84 20.09 8.83 4.72
CA TYR A 84 18.77 8.95 5.36
C TYR A 84 18.55 8.02 6.54
N CYS A 85 19.32 6.94 6.65
CA CYS A 85 19.26 5.98 7.76
C CYS A 85 20.45 6.12 8.73
N ALA A 86 21.44 6.97 8.42
CA ALA A 86 22.56 7.19 9.33
C ALA A 86 22.10 7.85 10.64
N ILE A 87 22.56 7.29 11.75
CA ILE A 87 22.26 7.75 13.10
C ILE A 87 23.47 8.49 13.66
N SER A 88 23.33 9.79 13.92
CA SER A 88 24.35 10.55 14.64
C SER A 88 24.30 10.25 16.13
N SER A 89 25.42 10.43 16.84
CA SER A 89 25.47 10.25 18.30
C SER A 89 24.52 11.20 19.04
N ASP A 90 24.36 12.43 18.56
CA ASP A 90 23.40 13.41 19.12
C ASP A 90 21.95 12.96 18.91
N ALA A 91 21.60 12.49 17.70
CA ALA A 91 20.26 11.97 17.43
C ALA A 91 19.95 10.73 18.28
N ALA A 92 20.91 9.81 18.43
CA ALA A 92 20.76 8.63 19.28
C ALA A 92 20.55 8.99 20.77
N MET A 93 21.32 9.97 21.28
CA MET A 93 21.19 10.45 22.66
C MET A 93 19.82 11.09 22.89
N ARG A 94 19.37 11.98 21.99
CA ARG A 94 18.05 12.61 22.10
C ARG A 94 16.90 11.61 21.95
N ALA A 95 17.03 10.62 21.07
CA ALA A 95 16.06 9.55 20.92
C ALA A 95 15.93 8.71 22.21
N ARG A 96 17.07 8.43 22.87
CA ARG A 96 17.06 7.75 24.17
C ARG A 96 16.32 8.57 25.22
N GLU A 97 16.70 9.85 25.39
CA GLU A 97 16.05 10.75 26.35
C GLU A 97 14.54 10.92 26.06
N LEU A 98 14.17 10.99 24.78
CA LEU A 98 12.77 11.03 24.34
C LEU A 98 12.01 9.75 24.74
N SER A 99 12.64 8.58 24.56
CA SER A 99 11.99 7.31 24.91
C SER A 99 11.77 7.11 26.41
N GLU A 100 12.56 7.78 27.26
CA GLU A 100 12.39 7.75 28.72
C GLU A 100 11.12 8.49 29.18
N VAL A 101 10.58 9.39 28.35
CA VAL A 101 9.35 10.15 28.64
C VAL A 101 8.14 9.66 27.85
N PHE A 102 8.26 8.55 27.13
CA PHE A 102 7.13 7.93 26.45
C PHE A 102 6.01 7.56 27.46
N PRO A 103 4.73 7.85 27.16
CA PRO A 103 3.61 7.46 28.00
C PRO A 103 3.54 5.96 28.29
N LYS A 104 3.89 5.13 27.31
CA LYS A 104 4.09 3.69 27.44
C LYS A 104 5.57 3.37 27.23
N THR A 105 6.14 2.62 28.16
CA THR A 105 7.54 2.14 28.07
C THR A 105 7.54 0.61 27.96
N PRO A 106 7.10 0.03 26.83
CA PRO A 106 7.00 -1.42 26.68
C PRO A 106 8.36 -2.08 26.92
N LYS A 107 8.39 -3.21 27.63
CA LYS A 107 9.58 -4.06 27.71
C LYS A 107 9.56 -5.05 26.55
N PHE A 108 10.65 -5.11 25.78
CA PHE A 108 10.80 -6.07 24.68
C PHE A 108 11.59 -7.31 25.14
N SER A 109 11.07 -8.50 24.87
CA SER A 109 11.81 -9.76 25.01
C SER A 109 12.24 -10.25 23.64
N ILE A 110 13.52 -10.10 23.33
CA ILE A 110 14.11 -10.61 22.09
C ILE A 110 14.38 -12.10 22.28
N VAL A 111 13.73 -12.94 21.48
CA VAL A 111 13.87 -14.39 21.53
C VAL A 111 14.74 -14.83 20.34
N MET A 112 15.88 -15.45 20.66
CA MET A 112 16.90 -15.84 19.68
C MET A 112 17.34 -17.29 19.93
N PRO A 113 16.74 -18.26 19.21
CA PRO A 113 17.26 -19.62 19.14
C PRO A 113 18.68 -19.64 18.56
N VAL A 114 19.56 -20.50 19.07
CA VAL A 114 20.97 -20.62 18.65
C VAL A 114 21.26 -22.08 18.36
N TYR A 115 21.74 -22.40 17.14
CA TYR A 115 22.19 -23.74 16.81
C TYR A 115 23.34 -23.73 15.82
N ARG A 116 24.53 -24.17 16.26
CA ARG A 116 25.73 -24.34 15.41
C ARG A 116 26.05 -23.11 14.54
N THR A 117 25.83 -21.92 15.08
CA THR A 117 26.07 -20.65 14.42
C THR A 117 27.57 -20.33 14.29
N ASN A 118 27.90 -19.41 13.38
CA ASN A 118 29.21 -18.79 13.33
C ASN A 118 29.36 -17.81 14.51
N GLU A 119 30.47 -17.90 15.25
CA GLU A 119 30.74 -17.02 16.40
C GLU A 119 30.73 -15.52 16.05
N LEU A 120 31.19 -15.14 14.86
CA LEU A 120 31.19 -13.76 14.42
C LEU A 120 29.75 -13.25 14.25
N TYR A 121 28.91 -14.03 13.58
CA TYR A 121 27.52 -13.65 13.33
C TYR A 121 26.73 -13.57 14.63
N LEU A 122 26.93 -14.52 15.55
CA LEU A 122 26.30 -14.45 16.88
C LEU A 122 26.75 -13.22 17.67
N ARG A 123 28.04 -12.84 17.60
CA ARG A 123 28.53 -11.61 18.23
C ARG A 123 27.88 -10.37 17.64
N GLU A 124 27.73 -10.30 16.32
CA GLU A 124 27.09 -9.19 15.63
C GLU A 124 25.60 -9.11 15.97
N ALA A 125 24.89 -10.23 15.98
CA ALA A 125 23.49 -10.34 16.38
C ALA A 125 23.28 -9.82 17.82
N VAL A 126 24.01 -10.36 18.79
CA VAL A 126 23.94 -9.94 20.20
C VAL A 126 24.35 -8.47 20.35
N ALA A 127 25.40 -8.01 19.66
CA ALA A 127 25.83 -6.62 19.70
C ALA A 127 24.77 -5.66 19.14
N SER A 128 24.01 -6.06 18.11
CA SER A 128 22.94 -5.23 17.54
C SER A 128 21.80 -5.01 18.54
N VAL A 129 21.55 -5.98 19.43
CA VAL A 129 20.57 -5.86 20.53
C VAL A 129 21.14 -5.04 21.69
N THR A 130 22.38 -5.32 22.12
CA THR A 130 22.98 -4.63 23.28
C THR A 130 23.20 -3.14 23.04
N ASN A 131 23.38 -2.73 21.78
CA ASN A 131 23.58 -1.35 21.36
C ASN A 131 22.29 -0.59 21.03
N GLN A 132 21.10 -1.17 21.26
CA GLN A 132 19.83 -0.49 21.00
C GLN A 132 19.72 0.84 21.77
N ILE A 133 19.20 1.86 21.08
CA ILE A 133 18.93 3.19 21.66
C ILE A 133 17.88 3.09 22.77
N TYR A 134 16.79 2.39 22.49
CA TYR A 134 15.76 2.07 23.48
C TYR A 134 16.31 1.05 24.48
N SER A 135 16.16 1.31 25.78
CA SER A 135 16.88 0.58 26.83
C SER A 135 16.08 -0.52 27.52
N ASN A 136 14.74 -0.49 27.44
CA ASN A 136 13.85 -1.41 28.15
C ASN A 136 13.64 -2.71 27.36
N TRP A 137 14.63 -3.58 27.39
CA TRP A 137 14.60 -4.88 26.72
C TRP A 137 15.32 -5.95 27.54
N GLU A 138 15.10 -7.21 27.17
CA GLU A 138 15.90 -8.37 27.54
C GLU A 138 16.15 -9.26 26.31
N LEU A 139 17.28 -9.94 26.30
CA LEU A 139 17.65 -10.88 25.24
C LEU A 139 17.70 -12.29 25.82
N ILE A 140 16.95 -13.20 25.21
CA ILE A 140 16.86 -14.60 25.62
C ILE A 140 17.47 -15.44 24.51
N LEU A 141 18.65 -15.99 24.79
CA LEU A 141 19.41 -16.87 23.92
C LEU A 141 19.09 -18.33 24.29
N ILE A 142 18.58 -19.11 23.33
CA ILE A 142 18.23 -20.52 23.55
C ILE A 142 19.19 -21.38 22.74
N ASP A 143 20.23 -21.94 23.38
CA ASP A 143 21.14 -22.88 22.74
C ASP A 143 20.46 -24.24 22.57
N ASP A 144 20.03 -24.54 21.35
CA ASP A 144 19.32 -25.76 20.96
C ASP A 144 20.29 -26.94 20.75
N GLY A 145 21.23 -27.11 21.67
CA GLY A 145 22.21 -28.20 21.64
C GLY A 145 23.27 -28.04 20.55
N SER A 146 23.90 -26.86 20.44
CA SER A 146 24.98 -26.61 19.47
C SER A 146 26.15 -27.58 19.58
N ALA A 147 26.39 -28.15 20.78
CA ALA A 147 27.48 -29.08 21.07
C ALA A 147 28.87 -28.55 20.68
N SER A 148 29.06 -27.22 20.76
CA SER A 148 30.33 -26.55 20.46
C SER A 148 30.85 -25.85 21.72
N PRO A 149 32.01 -26.26 22.27
CA PRO A 149 32.61 -25.61 23.44
C PRO A 149 32.81 -24.11 23.27
N SER A 150 33.11 -23.65 22.04
CA SER A 150 33.34 -22.23 21.78
C SER A 150 32.05 -21.41 21.79
N ILE A 151 30.94 -21.98 21.32
CA ILE A 151 29.61 -21.36 21.42
C ILE A 151 29.16 -21.34 22.88
N THR A 152 29.35 -22.43 23.62
CA THR A 152 29.04 -22.50 25.05
C THR A 152 29.79 -21.41 25.83
N GLU A 153 31.09 -21.28 25.63
CA GLU A 153 31.91 -20.23 26.28
C GLU A 153 31.45 -18.82 25.86
N LEU A 154 31.10 -18.63 24.60
CA LEU A 154 30.62 -17.35 24.08
C LEU A 154 29.29 -16.94 24.74
N LEU A 155 28.33 -17.87 24.86
CA LEU A 155 27.05 -17.63 25.52
C LEU A 155 27.23 -17.32 27.01
N GLU A 156 28.10 -18.04 27.72
CA GLU A 156 28.43 -17.75 29.13
C GLU A 156 29.01 -16.34 29.31
N ARG A 157 29.86 -15.89 28.38
CA ARG A 157 30.38 -14.52 28.37
C ARG A 157 29.30 -13.48 28.15
N PHE A 158 28.35 -13.71 27.24
CA PHE A 158 27.22 -12.78 27.07
C PHE A 158 26.36 -12.70 28.33
N ASN A 159 25.99 -13.85 28.91
CA ASN A 159 25.16 -13.93 30.11
C ASN A 159 25.81 -13.26 31.34
N SER A 160 27.15 -13.25 31.42
CA SER A 160 27.88 -12.63 32.52
C SER A 160 28.22 -11.15 32.31
N SER A 161 28.24 -10.66 31.07
CA SER A 161 28.65 -9.28 30.75
C SER A 161 27.49 -8.28 30.64
N GLU A 162 26.29 -8.75 30.34
CA GLU A 162 25.08 -7.92 30.23
C GLU A 162 23.93 -8.53 31.04
N ALA A 163 23.47 -7.81 32.06
CA ALA A 163 22.45 -8.30 32.99
C ALA A 163 21.08 -8.53 32.34
N ARG A 164 20.83 -7.91 31.18
CA ARG A 164 19.63 -8.08 30.37
C ARG A 164 19.70 -9.28 29.43
N VAL A 165 20.84 -9.97 29.34
CA VAL A 165 21.01 -11.19 28.54
C VAL A 165 20.81 -12.41 29.43
N ARG A 166 19.95 -13.33 29.00
CA ARG A 166 19.70 -14.61 29.63
C ARG A 166 19.97 -15.73 28.63
N VAL A 167 20.76 -16.71 29.04
CA VAL A 167 21.03 -17.92 28.24
C VAL A 167 20.28 -19.12 28.83
N ILE A 168 19.60 -19.87 27.98
CA ILE A 168 19.00 -21.18 28.27
C ILE A 168 19.72 -22.21 27.41
N GLN A 169 20.39 -23.17 28.04
CA GLN A 169 21.16 -24.20 27.34
C GLN A 169 20.43 -25.54 27.36
N ARG A 170 20.51 -26.25 26.23
CA ARG A 170 19.93 -27.59 26.09
C ARG A 170 20.97 -28.58 25.60
N GLU A 171 20.80 -29.84 26.02
CA GLU A 171 21.72 -30.92 25.65
C GLU A 171 21.44 -31.49 24.26
N THR A 172 20.20 -31.38 23.79
CA THR A 172 19.74 -31.99 22.53
C THR A 172 19.01 -30.95 21.69
N ASN A 173 19.13 -31.03 20.37
CA ASN A 173 18.36 -30.20 19.44
C ASN A 173 16.90 -30.66 19.37
N LYS A 174 15.94 -29.72 19.48
CA LYS A 174 14.48 -29.97 19.36
C LYS A 174 13.84 -29.14 18.25
N GLY A 175 14.62 -28.34 17.52
CA GLY A 175 14.15 -27.52 16.42
C GLY A 175 13.83 -26.09 16.82
N VAL A 176 13.72 -25.24 15.80
CA VAL A 176 13.55 -23.78 15.95
C VAL A 176 12.24 -23.45 16.66
N SER A 177 11.10 -24.05 16.29
CA SER A 177 9.82 -23.74 16.92
C SER A 177 9.81 -24.08 18.41
N TYR A 178 10.43 -25.19 18.82
CA TYR A 178 10.50 -25.57 20.23
C TYR A 178 11.34 -24.56 21.01
N SER A 179 12.51 -24.21 20.48
CA SER A 179 13.45 -23.28 21.12
C SER A 179 12.87 -21.87 21.22
N THR A 180 12.20 -21.39 20.17
CA THR A 180 11.46 -20.12 20.21
C THR A 180 10.35 -20.14 21.25
N ASN A 181 9.58 -21.23 21.34
CA ASN A 181 8.53 -21.40 22.34
C ASN A 181 9.07 -21.37 23.78
N GLU A 182 10.24 -21.98 24.04
CA GLU A 182 10.90 -21.92 25.34
C GLU A 182 11.36 -20.49 25.67
N GLY A 183 11.84 -19.75 24.65
CA GLY A 183 12.13 -18.32 24.77
C GLY A 183 10.90 -17.50 25.12
N ILE A 184 9.75 -17.78 24.48
CA ILE A 184 8.46 -17.14 24.81
C ILE A 184 8.07 -17.44 26.26
N ASP A 185 8.22 -18.67 26.75
CA ASP A 185 7.91 -19.01 28.16
C ASP A 185 8.83 -18.30 29.15
N ALA A 186 10.10 -18.09 28.76
CA ALA A 186 11.08 -17.40 29.59
C ALA A 186 10.96 -15.87 29.55
N SER A 187 10.19 -15.33 28.61
CA SER A 187 10.02 -13.88 28.40
C SER A 187 9.18 -13.22 29.48
N VAL A 188 9.58 -12.03 29.89
CA VAL A 188 8.84 -11.19 30.86
C VAL A 188 8.48 -9.81 30.30
N GLY A 189 8.81 -9.55 29.03
CA GLY A 189 8.44 -8.34 28.31
C GLY A 189 6.94 -8.29 28.00
N ASP A 190 6.49 -7.10 27.61
CA ASP A 190 5.12 -6.88 27.11
C ASP A 190 4.98 -7.45 25.68
N TYR A 191 6.07 -7.39 24.91
CA TYR A 191 6.14 -7.86 23.53
C TYR A 191 7.31 -8.82 23.32
N VAL A 192 7.09 -9.83 22.46
CA VAL A 192 8.12 -10.73 21.94
C VAL A 192 8.62 -10.20 20.60
N VAL A 193 9.93 -10.16 20.45
CA VAL A 193 10.63 -9.78 19.22
C VAL A 193 11.35 -11.02 18.70
N PHE A 194 11.00 -11.49 17.50
CA PHE A 194 11.66 -12.65 16.88
C PHE A 194 12.93 -12.21 16.15
N MET A 195 14.06 -12.87 16.45
CA MET A 195 15.33 -12.55 15.84
C MET A 195 16.19 -13.81 15.67
N ASP A 196 16.75 -13.99 14.47
CA ASP A 196 17.66 -15.09 14.20
C ASP A 196 19.09 -14.79 14.67
N HIS A 197 19.83 -15.84 15.01
CA HIS A 197 21.14 -15.74 15.65
C HIS A 197 22.28 -15.28 14.73
N ASP A 198 22.03 -15.17 13.44
CA ASP A 198 22.97 -14.79 12.38
C ASP A 198 22.60 -13.48 11.67
N ASP A 199 21.50 -12.87 12.09
CA ASP A 199 20.96 -11.60 11.59
C ASP A 199 21.23 -10.45 12.57
N PHE A 200 20.95 -9.22 12.14
CA PHE A 200 21.13 -8.04 12.98
C PHE A 200 20.06 -6.97 12.72
N ILE A 201 19.79 -6.14 13.74
CA ILE A 201 18.81 -5.06 13.68
C ILE A 201 19.47 -3.68 13.74
N GLU A 202 18.81 -2.66 13.20
CA GLU A 202 19.29 -1.27 13.28
C GLU A 202 19.32 -0.76 14.73
N PRO A 203 20.25 0.14 15.12
CA PRO A 203 20.36 0.64 16.50
C PRO A 203 19.11 1.36 17.03
N ASP A 204 18.24 1.85 16.15
CA ASP A 204 16.98 2.53 16.48
C ASP A 204 15.73 1.64 16.31
N ALA A 205 15.89 0.33 16.02
CA ALA A 205 14.77 -0.58 15.76
C ALA A 205 13.76 -0.61 16.91
N LEU A 206 14.21 -0.88 18.14
CA LEU A 206 13.31 -0.94 19.29
C LEU A 206 12.74 0.43 19.68
N PHE A 207 13.43 1.54 19.32
CA PHE A 207 12.90 2.89 19.52
C PHE A 207 11.67 3.12 18.62
N TRP A 208 11.75 2.76 17.34
CA TRP A 208 10.63 2.92 16.41
C TRP A 208 9.46 2.00 16.75
N VAL A 209 9.72 0.79 17.24
CA VAL A 209 8.67 -0.12 17.73
C VAL A 209 7.99 0.49 18.97
N ALA A 210 8.74 1.02 19.93
CA ALA A 210 8.17 1.70 21.10
C ALA A 210 7.36 2.94 20.71
N ASP A 211 7.86 3.75 19.78
CA ASP A 211 7.13 4.90 19.23
C ASP A 211 5.83 4.47 18.54
N ALA A 212 5.86 3.40 17.74
CA ALA A 212 4.66 2.84 17.09
C ALA A 212 3.60 2.42 18.14
N ILE A 213 4.00 1.77 19.23
CA ILE A 213 3.10 1.38 20.34
C ILE A 213 2.56 2.61 21.09
N ASN A 214 3.34 3.68 21.19
CA ASN A 214 2.86 4.93 21.82
C ASN A 214 1.87 5.68 20.95
N ARG A 215 2.05 5.62 19.63
CA ARG A 215 1.12 6.20 18.67
C ARG A 215 -0.13 5.33 18.50
N ASP A 216 0.00 4.01 18.54
CA ASP A 216 -1.09 3.01 18.58
C ASP A 216 -0.97 2.10 19.80
N PRO A 217 -1.59 2.48 20.94
CA PRO A 217 -1.61 1.68 22.15
C PRO A 217 -2.20 0.28 22.02
N GLN A 218 -2.90 -0.04 20.92
CA GLN A 218 -3.53 -1.33 20.65
C GLN A 218 -2.73 -2.19 19.67
N ALA A 219 -1.59 -1.70 19.15
CA ALA A 219 -0.76 -2.44 18.21
C ALA A 219 -0.43 -3.85 18.74
N ALA A 220 -0.95 -4.86 18.05
CA ALA A 220 -0.88 -6.26 18.47
C ALA A 220 0.15 -7.06 17.67
N LEU A 221 0.37 -6.68 16.41
CA LEU A 221 1.39 -7.21 15.51
C LEU A 221 2.06 -6.03 14.82
N ILE A 222 3.38 -5.92 14.96
CA ILE A 222 4.19 -4.86 14.34
C ILE A 222 5.21 -5.54 13.43
N TYR A 223 5.33 -5.03 12.20
CA TYR A 223 6.37 -5.47 11.28
C TYR A 223 7.08 -4.29 10.61
N THR A 224 8.30 -4.53 10.14
CA THR A 224 9.17 -3.51 9.54
C THR A 224 9.54 -3.86 8.11
N ASP A 225 10.09 -2.90 7.36
CA ASP A 225 10.87 -3.25 6.17
C ASP A 225 12.14 -4.01 6.58
N GLU A 226 12.72 -4.74 5.64
CA GLU A 226 13.92 -5.55 5.84
C GLU A 226 14.87 -5.40 4.65
N ASP A 227 16.11 -5.85 4.84
CA ASP A 227 17.12 -5.92 3.79
C ASP A 227 17.93 -7.21 3.94
N LYS A 228 18.72 -7.54 2.92
CA LYS A 228 19.65 -8.65 2.95
C LYS A 228 21.08 -8.14 3.04
N SER A 229 21.86 -8.76 3.91
CA SER A 229 23.32 -8.63 3.93
C SER A 229 23.97 -9.87 3.31
N ASP A 230 25.12 -9.70 2.69
CA ASP A 230 25.97 -10.83 2.31
C ASP A 230 26.83 -11.33 3.49
N GLU A 231 27.70 -12.31 3.23
CA GLU A 231 28.60 -12.88 4.24
C GLU A 231 29.60 -11.87 4.82
N SER A 232 29.86 -10.76 4.11
CA SER A 232 30.71 -9.64 4.56
C SER A 232 29.96 -8.57 5.34
N GLY A 233 28.62 -8.63 5.37
CA GLY A 233 27.76 -7.65 6.01
C GLY A 233 27.32 -6.51 5.09
N GLU A 234 27.69 -6.54 3.81
CA GLU A 234 27.26 -5.53 2.83
C GLU A 234 25.80 -5.73 2.43
N LEU A 235 25.03 -4.65 2.44
CA LEU A 235 23.59 -4.65 2.19
C LEU A 235 23.26 -4.50 0.70
N TYR A 236 22.27 -5.24 0.19
CA TYR A 236 22.05 -5.28 -1.26
C TYR A 236 20.63 -5.52 -1.77
N SER A 237 19.64 -5.84 -0.92
CA SER A 237 18.30 -6.24 -1.40
C SER A 237 17.17 -5.76 -0.48
N PRO A 238 16.92 -4.44 -0.40
CA PRO A 238 15.87 -3.92 0.45
C PRO A 238 14.49 -4.43 -0.01
N HIS A 239 13.65 -4.73 0.97
CA HIS A 239 12.26 -5.09 0.78
C HIS A 239 11.39 -4.04 1.49
N PHE A 240 10.96 -3.07 0.69
CA PHE A 240 10.02 -2.03 1.06
C PHE A 240 8.60 -2.56 0.89
N LYS A 241 7.97 -2.90 2.01
CA LYS A 241 6.69 -3.58 2.11
C LYS A 241 5.54 -2.56 2.05
N PRO A 242 4.34 -2.95 1.59
CA PRO A 242 3.15 -2.16 1.80
C PRO A 242 2.68 -2.29 3.27
N ASP A 243 1.70 -1.48 3.65
CA ASP A 243 0.90 -1.72 4.85
C ASP A 243 0.10 -3.04 4.72
N TRP A 244 -0.61 -3.40 5.79
CA TRP A 244 -1.26 -4.71 5.92
C TRP A 244 -2.17 -5.04 4.71
N ASN A 245 -1.83 -6.13 4.03
CA ASN A 245 -2.43 -6.57 2.77
C ASN A 245 -2.77 -8.07 2.87
N PRO A 246 -3.97 -8.41 3.35
CA PRO A 246 -4.32 -9.81 3.65
C PRO A 246 -4.34 -10.69 2.40
N LEU A 247 -4.72 -10.15 1.24
CA LEU A 247 -4.71 -10.91 -0.01
C LEU A 247 -3.28 -11.24 -0.46
N MET A 248 -2.36 -10.27 -0.37
CA MET A 248 -0.94 -10.50 -0.68
C MET A 248 -0.31 -11.46 0.32
N PHE A 249 -0.68 -11.35 1.60
CA PHE A 249 -0.19 -12.25 2.64
C PHE A 249 -0.54 -13.71 2.35
N LEU A 250 -1.74 -14.00 1.84
CA LEU A 250 -2.11 -15.35 1.42
C LEU A 250 -1.35 -15.87 0.19
N SER A 251 -0.70 -14.99 -0.58
CA SER A 251 0.18 -15.41 -1.66
C SER A 251 1.57 -15.79 -1.16
N PHE A 252 2.12 -15.06 -0.20
CA PHE A 252 3.39 -15.39 0.47
C PHE A 252 3.57 -14.58 1.75
N ASN A 253 4.38 -15.07 2.68
CA ASN A 253 4.77 -14.32 3.87
C ASN A 253 5.65 -13.13 3.48
N TYR A 254 5.05 -11.96 3.27
CA TYR A 254 5.79 -10.74 3.02
C TYR A 254 6.14 -9.98 4.30
N ILE A 255 5.55 -10.35 5.45
CA ILE A 255 5.82 -9.75 6.77
C ILE A 255 7.25 -10.08 7.21
N ASN A 256 7.62 -11.36 7.19
CA ASN A 256 8.95 -11.86 7.58
C ASN A 256 9.51 -11.17 8.84
N HIS A 257 10.60 -10.42 8.73
CA HIS A 257 11.29 -9.79 9.85
C HIS A 257 11.37 -8.27 9.65
N LEU A 258 11.56 -7.45 10.69
CA LEU A 258 11.43 -7.76 12.11
C LEU A 258 9.95 -7.90 12.46
N THR A 259 9.56 -8.99 13.13
CA THR A 259 8.21 -9.19 13.64
C THR A 259 8.18 -9.04 15.16
N VAL A 260 7.24 -8.23 15.65
CA VAL A 260 7.00 -7.98 17.08
C VAL A 260 5.54 -8.23 17.41
N VAL A 261 5.27 -9.02 18.45
CA VAL A 261 3.92 -9.46 18.84
C VAL A 261 3.71 -9.36 20.34
N GLU A 262 2.46 -9.20 20.77
CA GLU A 262 2.11 -9.23 22.20
C GLU A 262 2.50 -10.58 22.82
N ARG A 263 3.23 -10.53 23.93
CA ARG A 263 3.76 -11.74 24.59
C ARG A 263 2.64 -12.69 25.00
N ASP A 264 1.58 -12.16 25.61
CA ASP A 264 0.48 -12.99 26.13
C ASP A 264 -0.22 -13.77 25.03
N LEU A 265 -0.46 -13.15 23.88
CA LEU A 265 -1.06 -13.84 22.75
C LEU A 265 -0.09 -14.81 22.09
N ALA A 266 1.19 -14.43 21.93
CA ALA A 266 2.23 -15.34 21.42
C ALA A 266 2.35 -16.63 22.26
N SER A 267 2.27 -16.51 23.59
CA SER A 267 2.34 -17.64 24.53
C SER A 267 1.16 -18.63 24.40
N GLN A 268 0.00 -18.15 23.94
CA GLN A 268 -1.19 -18.96 23.71
C GLN A 268 -1.17 -19.62 22.33
N ILE A 269 -0.70 -18.89 21.31
CA ILE A 269 -0.69 -19.35 19.93
C ILE A 269 0.43 -20.37 19.69
N ARG A 270 1.65 -20.06 20.14
CA ARG A 270 2.88 -20.88 20.05
C ARG A 270 3.27 -21.27 18.62
N LEU A 271 4.55 -21.56 18.40
CA LEU A 271 5.06 -22.11 17.14
C LEU A 271 4.86 -23.63 17.11
N ARG A 272 4.67 -24.21 15.92
CA ARG A 272 4.42 -25.64 15.74
C ARG A 272 5.61 -26.30 15.04
N SER A 273 6.32 -27.20 15.73
CA SER A 273 7.55 -27.85 15.22
C SER A 273 7.36 -28.68 13.94
N ASN A 274 6.14 -29.13 13.64
CA ASN A 274 5.86 -29.81 12.36
C ASN A 274 5.88 -28.85 11.15
N PHE A 275 6.07 -27.55 11.37
CA PHE A 275 6.22 -26.53 10.34
C PHE A 275 7.59 -25.83 10.38
N ASP A 276 8.60 -26.36 11.08
CA ASP A 276 9.96 -25.80 11.09
C ASP A 276 10.49 -25.61 9.64
N GLY A 277 10.89 -24.40 9.26
CA GLY A 277 11.17 -23.93 7.89
C GLY A 277 10.08 -23.02 7.29
N ALA A 278 8.86 -23.08 7.82
CA ALA A 278 7.73 -22.20 7.50
C ALA A 278 6.98 -21.75 8.78
N GLN A 279 7.61 -21.90 9.94
CA GLN A 279 7.00 -21.75 11.26
C GLN A 279 6.51 -20.32 11.52
N ASP A 280 7.19 -19.33 10.95
CA ASP A 280 6.80 -17.92 11.12
C ASP A 280 5.52 -17.63 10.34
N TYR A 281 5.38 -18.18 9.13
CA TYR A 281 4.18 -18.02 8.34
C TYR A 281 2.98 -18.74 8.98
N ASP A 282 3.21 -19.95 9.52
CA ASP A 282 2.24 -20.68 10.34
C ASP A 282 1.76 -19.86 11.54
N PHE A 283 2.72 -19.35 12.32
CA PHE A 283 2.44 -18.57 13.51
C PHE A 283 1.64 -17.31 13.16
N LEU A 284 2.05 -16.56 12.14
CA LEU A 284 1.39 -15.33 11.73
C LEU A 284 -0.01 -15.57 11.17
N LEU A 285 -0.24 -16.62 10.36
CA LEU A 285 -1.58 -16.97 9.88
C LEU A 285 -2.53 -17.23 11.05
N ARG A 286 -2.08 -17.93 12.10
CA ARG A 286 -2.88 -18.16 13.32
C ARG A 286 -3.00 -16.91 14.19
N TYR A 287 -1.99 -16.03 14.17
CA TYR A 287 -1.99 -14.77 14.91
C TYR A 287 -3.04 -13.80 14.39
N ILE A 288 -3.11 -13.60 13.08
CA ILE A 288 -4.10 -12.69 12.46
C ILE A 288 -5.55 -13.18 12.64
N GLU A 289 -5.77 -14.46 12.95
CA GLU A 289 -7.09 -15.02 13.30
C GLU A 289 -7.55 -14.61 14.72
N LYS A 290 -6.65 -14.07 15.56
CA LYS A 290 -6.91 -13.76 16.97
C LYS A 290 -6.95 -12.27 17.30
N ILE A 291 -6.63 -11.41 16.34
CA ILE A 291 -6.58 -9.96 16.54
C ILE A 291 -7.53 -9.24 15.58
N ASP A 292 -7.92 -8.02 15.92
CA ASP A 292 -8.45 -7.10 14.92
C ASP A 292 -7.28 -6.70 14.00
N GLN A 293 -7.46 -6.89 12.69
CA GLN A 293 -6.44 -6.57 11.71
C GLN A 293 -6.14 -5.06 11.61
N ALA A 294 -7.01 -4.20 12.16
CA ALA A 294 -6.72 -2.78 12.34
C ALA A 294 -5.53 -2.52 13.29
N HIS A 295 -5.16 -3.49 14.13
CA HIS A 295 -4.04 -3.41 15.07
C HIS A 295 -2.73 -4.04 14.52
N ILE A 296 -2.68 -4.28 13.22
CA ILE A 296 -1.45 -4.66 12.51
C ILE A 296 -0.77 -3.39 12.02
N VAL A 297 0.43 -3.13 12.52
CA VAL A 297 1.16 -1.89 12.26
C VAL A 297 2.42 -2.17 11.46
N HIS A 298 2.57 -1.44 10.36
CA HIS A 298 3.78 -1.43 9.56
C HIS A 298 4.64 -0.22 9.93
N ILE A 299 5.94 -0.44 10.13
CA ILE A 299 6.95 0.60 10.24
C ILE A 299 7.76 0.58 8.94
N PRO A 300 7.60 1.58 8.04
CA PRO A 300 8.23 1.58 6.72
C PRO A 300 9.72 1.98 6.79
N ARG A 301 10.48 1.28 7.62
CA ARG A 301 11.92 1.47 7.85
C ARG A 301 12.58 0.10 7.80
N VAL A 302 13.72 0.03 7.12
CA VAL A 302 14.57 -1.16 7.13
C VAL A 302 15.21 -1.25 8.51
N LEU A 303 14.66 -2.11 9.37
CA LEU A 303 15.11 -2.26 10.77
C LEU A 303 15.67 -3.66 11.05
N TYR A 304 15.65 -4.55 10.05
CA TYR A 304 16.16 -5.91 10.11
C TYR A 304 17.02 -6.21 8.89
N HIS A 305 18.14 -6.89 9.11
CA HIS A 305 19.08 -7.29 8.08
C HIS A 305 19.28 -8.80 8.12
N TRP A 306 18.72 -9.47 7.11
CA TRP A 306 18.83 -10.91 6.92
C TRP A 306 20.15 -11.26 6.23
N ARG A 307 21.03 -11.97 6.91
CA ARG A 307 22.27 -12.48 6.33
C ARG A 307 22.02 -13.66 5.39
N ALA A 308 22.25 -13.44 4.10
CA ALA A 308 22.15 -14.47 3.08
C ALA A 308 23.43 -15.32 3.02
N ILE A 309 23.53 -16.36 3.87
CA ILE A 309 24.67 -17.28 3.94
C ILE A 309 24.54 -18.50 3.00
N SER A 310 25.68 -18.98 2.50
CA SER A 310 25.79 -20.21 1.71
C SER A 310 25.36 -21.44 2.56
N GLY A 311 24.29 -22.14 2.13
CA GLY A 311 23.71 -23.27 2.87
C GLY A 311 22.45 -22.95 3.67
N SER A 312 22.01 -21.68 3.69
CA SER A 312 20.67 -21.30 4.13
C SER A 312 19.61 -21.92 3.20
N THR A 313 18.41 -22.15 3.74
CA THR A 313 17.19 -22.64 3.06
C THR A 313 16.94 -21.99 1.69
N ALA A 314 17.42 -20.76 1.49
CA ALA A 314 17.36 -20.03 0.22
C ALA A 314 17.99 -20.76 -1.00
N LEU A 315 18.94 -21.68 -0.80
CA LEU A 315 19.77 -22.25 -1.87
C LEU A 315 19.57 -23.76 -2.13
N ASN A 316 18.78 -24.48 -1.31
CA ASN A 316 18.59 -25.93 -1.47
C ASN A 316 17.26 -26.24 -2.20
N GLU A 317 17.32 -26.86 -3.38
CA GLU A 317 16.14 -27.12 -4.24
C GLU A 317 15.16 -28.14 -3.62
N ASP A 318 15.64 -29.22 -3.00
CA ASP A 318 14.79 -30.22 -2.34
C ASP A 318 14.07 -29.64 -1.11
N ALA A 319 14.73 -28.71 -0.40
CA ALA A 319 14.14 -28.00 0.73
C ALA A 319 13.03 -27.03 0.27
N LYS A 320 13.10 -26.50 -0.96
CA LYS A 320 12.09 -25.58 -1.50
C LYS A 320 10.76 -26.27 -1.76
N GLU A 321 10.76 -27.48 -2.34
CA GLU A 321 9.51 -28.20 -2.60
C GLU A 321 8.77 -28.57 -1.31
N GLU A 322 9.50 -29.01 -0.28
CA GLU A 322 8.90 -29.31 1.04
C GLU A 322 8.34 -28.04 1.71
N ILE A 323 9.01 -26.90 1.58
CA ILE A 323 8.53 -25.61 2.12
C ILE A 323 7.32 -25.08 1.36
N ASP A 324 7.27 -25.26 0.04
CA ASP A 324 6.12 -24.87 -0.78
C ASP A 324 4.89 -25.74 -0.43
N GLU A 325 5.07 -27.05 -0.22
CA GLU A 325 4.02 -27.96 0.24
C GLU A 325 3.49 -27.57 1.63
N ARG A 326 4.38 -27.24 2.56
CA ARG A 326 4.01 -26.75 3.89
C ARG A 326 3.27 -25.42 3.81
N SER A 327 3.77 -24.47 3.02
CA SER A 327 3.13 -23.17 2.81
C SER A 327 1.70 -23.33 2.28
N ARG A 328 1.50 -24.21 1.31
CA ARG A 328 0.16 -24.50 0.79
C ARG A 328 -0.73 -25.15 1.83
N SER A 329 -0.22 -26.11 2.60
CA SER A 329 -0.98 -26.75 3.67
C SER A 329 -1.42 -25.76 4.75
N LEU A 330 -0.55 -24.80 5.10
CA LEU A 330 -0.84 -23.72 6.06
C LEU A 330 -1.95 -22.79 5.57
N ILE A 331 -1.87 -22.37 4.30
CA ILE A 331 -2.91 -21.53 3.69
C ILE A 331 -4.22 -22.31 3.59
N GLN A 332 -4.18 -23.60 3.21
CA GLN A 332 -5.40 -24.42 3.16
C GLN A 332 -6.04 -24.55 4.55
N GLU A 333 -5.25 -24.80 5.60
CA GLU A 333 -5.71 -24.80 6.98
C GLU A 333 -6.39 -23.47 7.37
N PHE A 334 -5.82 -22.34 6.96
CA PHE A 334 -6.40 -21.02 7.18
C PHE A 334 -7.72 -20.84 6.41
N LEU A 335 -7.79 -21.26 5.15
CA LEU A 335 -8.99 -21.20 4.33
C LEU A 335 -10.11 -22.05 4.93
N ASP A 336 -9.83 -23.30 5.32
CA ASP A 336 -10.83 -24.21 5.90
C ASP A 336 -11.53 -23.63 7.13
N ARG A 337 -10.84 -22.76 7.89
CA ARG A 337 -11.39 -22.06 9.07
C ARG A 337 -12.11 -20.75 8.74
N ASN A 338 -11.65 -20.01 7.73
CA ASN A 338 -12.03 -18.61 7.52
C ASN A 338 -12.80 -18.35 6.23
N PHE A 339 -12.45 -19.05 5.14
CA PHE A 339 -13.02 -18.81 3.82
C PHE A 339 -13.13 -20.10 2.99
N PRO A 340 -14.31 -20.43 2.45
CA PRO A 340 -14.42 -21.56 1.55
C PRO A 340 -13.56 -21.33 0.30
N GLY A 341 -12.65 -22.25 0.00
CA GLY A 341 -11.74 -22.13 -1.13
C GLY A 341 -10.66 -23.20 -1.13
N SER A 342 -9.73 -23.07 -2.08
CA SER A 342 -8.54 -23.92 -2.17
C SER A 342 -7.31 -23.09 -2.50
N VAL A 343 -6.13 -23.68 -2.33
CA VAL A 343 -4.86 -23.04 -2.69
C VAL A 343 -4.05 -23.92 -3.64
N ALA A 344 -3.39 -23.28 -4.61
CA ALA A 344 -2.46 -23.91 -5.54
C ALA A 344 -1.09 -23.19 -5.48
N THR A 345 -0.02 -23.96 -5.56
CA THR A 345 1.35 -23.42 -5.67
C THR A 345 1.56 -22.85 -7.07
N ARG A 346 2.27 -21.73 -7.17
CA ARG A 346 2.79 -21.18 -8.42
C ARG A 346 4.32 -21.18 -8.39
N GLU A 347 4.93 -20.91 -9.53
CA GLU A 347 6.36 -20.65 -9.63
C GLU A 347 6.82 -19.50 -8.70
N ASN A 348 8.11 -19.46 -8.41
CA ASN A 348 8.78 -18.41 -7.61
C ASN A 348 8.26 -18.29 -6.16
N ASN A 349 7.91 -19.42 -5.53
CA ASN A 349 7.51 -19.51 -4.13
C ASN A 349 6.29 -18.62 -3.79
N THR A 350 5.33 -18.53 -4.72
CA THR A 350 4.06 -17.80 -4.51
C THR A 350 2.88 -18.76 -4.57
N ASN A 351 1.81 -18.43 -3.85
CA ASN A 351 0.58 -19.20 -3.78
C ASN A 351 -0.57 -18.45 -4.46
N ARG A 352 -1.47 -19.21 -5.06
CA ARG A 352 -2.75 -18.72 -5.57
C ARG A 352 -3.89 -19.30 -4.76
N VAL A 353 -4.65 -18.43 -4.12
CA VAL A 353 -5.91 -18.79 -3.49
C VAL A 353 -7.05 -18.70 -4.50
N HIS A 354 -7.90 -19.72 -4.49
CA HIS A 354 -9.14 -19.84 -5.24
C HIS A 354 -10.31 -19.80 -4.26
N PHE A 355 -10.86 -18.61 -4.02
CA PHE A 355 -12.05 -18.48 -3.19
C PHE A 355 -13.27 -19.08 -3.89
N LYS A 356 -14.15 -19.72 -3.13
CA LYS A 356 -15.44 -20.17 -3.63
C LYS A 356 -16.32 -18.96 -3.96
N LEU A 357 -17.05 -19.04 -5.07
CA LEU A 357 -18.06 -18.05 -5.42
C LEU A 357 -19.16 -17.99 -4.34
N PRO A 358 -19.78 -16.82 -4.12
CA PRO A 358 -20.96 -16.72 -3.27
C PRO A 358 -22.09 -17.62 -3.78
N ASP A 359 -22.89 -18.15 -2.86
CA ASP A 359 -24.07 -18.96 -3.15
C ASP A 359 -25.26 -18.40 -2.34
N PRO A 360 -26.30 -17.85 -2.97
CA PRO A 360 -26.51 -17.76 -4.42
C PRO A 360 -25.53 -16.82 -5.13
N LEU A 361 -25.35 -17.02 -6.44
CA LEU A 361 -24.53 -16.14 -7.27
C LEU A 361 -25.15 -14.73 -7.36
N PRO A 362 -24.43 -13.65 -7.00
CA PRO A 362 -24.95 -12.30 -7.04
C PRO A 362 -25.27 -11.86 -8.48
N ARG A 363 -26.32 -11.05 -8.64
CA ARG A 363 -26.64 -10.42 -9.92
C ARG A 363 -25.65 -9.28 -10.18
N VAL A 364 -25.01 -9.31 -11.33
CA VAL A 364 -24.06 -8.28 -11.79
C VAL A 364 -24.72 -7.40 -12.85
N ALA A 365 -24.79 -6.09 -12.62
CA ALA A 365 -25.17 -5.13 -13.64
C ALA A 365 -23.90 -4.55 -14.29
N VAL A 366 -23.68 -4.85 -15.57
CA VAL A 366 -22.57 -4.32 -16.36
C VAL A 366 -22.99 -3.00 -16.99
N ILE A 367 -22.38 -1.90 -16.57
CA ILE A 367 -22.72 -0.54 -17.01
C ILE A 367 -21.66 -0.09 -18.02
N VAL A 368 -22.10 0.21 -19.24
CA VAL A 368 -21.23 0.56 -20.38
C VAL A 368 -21.67 1.90 -20.95
N PRO A 369 -21.07 3.03 -20.53
CA PRO A 369 -21.31 4.31 -21.19
C PRO A 369 -20.70 4.34 -22.57
N THR A 370 -21.43 4.91 -23.53
CA THR A 370 -20.98 5.00 -24.92
C THR A 370 -21.43 6.30 -25.57
N ARG A 371 -20.66 6.72 -26.58
CA ARG A 371 -21.04 7.77 -27.52
C ARG A 371 -20.35 7.46 -28.84
N ASP A 372 -21.14 7.22 -29.88
CA ASP A 372 -20.66 6.75 -31.18
C ASP A 372 -19.76 5.49 -31.04
N GLY A 373 -18.84 5.26 -31.98
CA GLY A 373 -17.81 4.22 -31.82
C GLY A 373 -18.31 2.79 -32.04
N TYR A 374 -19.24 2.58 -32.98
CA TYR A 374 -19.83 1.28 -33.32
C TYR A 374 -18.89 0.07 -33.28
N GLU A 375 -17.72 0.13 -33.94
CA GLU A 375 -16.81 -1.02 -33.99
C GLU A 375 -16.26 -1.40 -32.61
N LEU A 376 -15.92 -0.41 -31.78
CA LEU A 376 -15.43 -0.64 -30.41
C LEU A 376 -16.53 -1.23 -29.53
N LEU A 377 -17.72 -0.61 -29.54
CA LEU A 377 -18.86 -1.08 -28.75
C LEU A 377 -19.28 -2.50 -29.16
N LYS A 378 -19.31 -2.79 -30.46
CA LYS A 378 -19.67 -4.12 -30.98
C LYS A 378 -18.64 -5.18 -30.60
N GLU A 379 -17.35 -4.88 -30.72
CA GLU A 379 -16.30 -5.80 -30.28
C GLU A 379 -16.39 -6.05 -28.77
N SER A 380 -16.58 -4.99 -27.99
CA SER A 380 -16.64 -5.06 -26.53
C SER A 380 -17.82 -5.90 -26.05
N LEU A 381 -19.05 -5.55 -26.43
CA LEU A 381 -20.24 -6.31 -26.06
C LEU A 381 -20.23 -7.72 -26.65
N GLY A 382 -19.73 -7.88 -27.89
CA GLY A 382 -19.60 -9.18 -28.54
C GLY A 382 -18.68 -10.13 -27.75
N SER A 383 -17.50 -9.66 -27.34
CA SER A 383 -16.57 -10.45 -26.52
C SER A 383 -17.13 -10.74 -25.13
N LEU A 384 -17.76 -9.74 -24.50
CA LEU A 384 -18.42 -9.86 -23.20
C LEU A 384 -19.46 -10.98 -23.21
N MET A 385 -20.35 -11.00 -24.18
CA MET A 385 -21.42 -12.00 -24.27
C MET A 385 -20.92 -13.37 -24.70
N ALA A 386 -19.98 -13.43 -25.65
CA ALA A 386 -19.53 -14.70 -26.24
C ALA A 386 -18.57 -15.48 -25.32
N ILE A 387 -17.77 -14.78 -24.50
CA ILE A 387 -16.68 -15.39 -23.75
C ILE A 387 -17.05 -15.57 -22.27
N THR A 388 -17.78 -14.64 -21.66
CA THR A 388 -18.03 -14.65 -20.20
C THR A 388 -18.86 -15.85 -19.76
N ASP A 389 -18.34 -16.63 -18.81
CA ASP A 389 -19.00 -17.84 -18.29
C ASP A 389 -19.81 -17.61 -17.00
N TYR A 390 -19.79 -16.39 -16.44
CA TYR A 390 -20.61 -16.03 -15.29
C TYR A 390 -22.07 -15.91 -15.73
N PRO A 391 -23.04 -16.60 -15.09
CA PRO A 391 -24.38 -16.72 -15.67
C PRO A 391 -25.33 -15.57 -15.29
N ASN A 392 -25.12 -14.92 -14.14
CA ASN A 392 -26.08 -13.99 -13.54
C ASN A 392 -25.68 -12.52 -13.77
N TYR A 393 -25.67 -12.07 -15.03
CA TYR A 393 -25.42 -10.67 -15.37
C TYR A 393 -26.37 -10.13 -16.44
N GLU A 394 -26.55 -8.82 -16.43
CA GLU A 394 -27.22 -8.01 -17.46
C GLU A 394 -26.35 -6.83 -17.85
N ILE A 395 -26.59 -6.28 -19.04
CA ILE A 395 -25.82 -5.18 -19.61
C ILE A 395 -26.72 -3.95 -19.74
N PHE A 396 -26.22 -2.81 -19.27
CA PHE A 396 -26.85 -1.51 -19.34
C PHE A 396 -25.95 -0.59 -20.16
N VAL A 397 -26.33 -0.33 -21.40
CA VAL A 397 -25.59 0.56 -22.31
C VAL A 397 -26.13 1.98 -22.13
N ILE A 398 -25.30 2.90 -21.66
CA ILE A 398 -25.71 4.29 -21.44
C ILE A 398 -25.31 5.12 -22.66
N ASP A 399 -26.27 5.46 -23.51
CA ASP A 399 -26.02 6.21 -24.74
C ASP A 399 -25.99 7.72 -24.46
N ASN A 400 -24.81 8.33 -24.60
CA ASN A 400 -24.65 9.77 -24.50
C ASN A 400 -24.74 10.46 -25.86
N GLN A 401 -25.97 10.65 -26.34
CA GLN A 401 -26.26 11.42 -27.55
C GLN A 401 -25.44 10.94 -28.77
N SER A 402 -25.39 9.62 -29.03
CA SER A 402 -24.78 9.12 -30.26
C SER A 402 -25.45 9.75 -31.49
N THR A 403 -24.63 10.07 -32.49
CA THR A 403 -25.06 10.71 -33.74
C THR A 403 -24.67 9.90 -34.96
N ASP A 404 -23.71 8.98 -34.82
CA ASP A 404 -23.32 8.04 -35.86
C ASP A 404 -24.45 7.05 -36.17
N GLU A 405 -24.91 7.02 -37.42
CA GLU A 405 -26.02 6.18 -37.87
C GLU A 405 -25.77 4.69 -37.63
N LYS A 406 -24.51 4.24 -37.76
CA LYS A 406 -24.16 2.83 -37.49
C LYS A 406 -24.32 2.49 -36.01
N THR A 407 -23.85 3.37 -35.14
CA THR A 407 -23.98 3.21 -33.68
C THR A 407 -25.46 3.20 -33.27
N LEU A 408 -26.26 4.15 -33.74
CA LEU A 408 -27.70 4.20 -33.47
C LEU A 408 -28.43 2.95 -33.97
N GLY A 409 -28.11 2.50 -35.19
CA GLY A 409 -28.67 1.28 -35.76
C GLY A 409 -28.30 0.02 -34.95
N TYR A 410 -27.10 -0.02 -34.37
CA TYR A 410 -26.68 -1.11 -33.49
C TYR A 410 -27.35 -1.06 -32.12
N LEU A 411 -27.44 0.11 -31.49
CA LEU A 411 -28.15 0.29 -30.22
C LEU A 411 -29.60 -0.20 -30.32
N GLY A 412 -30.30 0.14 -31.41
CA GLY A 412 -31.67 -0.36 -31.66
C GLY A 412 -31.75 -1.88 -31.87
N GLN A 413 -30.67 -2.53 -32.34
CA GLN A 413 -30.60 -4.00 -32.41
C GLN A 413 -30.38 -4.63 -31.03
N LEU A 414 -29.61 -3.98 -30.16
CA LEU A 414 -29.32 -4.48 -28.81
C LEU A 414 -30.57 -4.55 -27.94
N GLU A 415 -31.55 -3.67 -28.13
CA GLU A 415 -32.82 -3.70 -27.39
C GLU A 415 -33.65 -4.96 -27.65
N ALA A 416 -33.37 -5.72 -28.71
CA ALA A 416 -34.02 -7.01 -28.97
C ALA A 416 -33.48 -8.14 -28.07
N ASP A 417 -32.30 -7.97 -27.45
CA ASP A 417 -31.72 -8.92 -26.51
C ASP A 417 -32.26 -8.65 -25.11
N ASN A 418 -32.82 -9.68 -24.47
CA ASN A 418 -33.44 -9.53 -23.14
C ASN A 418 -32.43 -9.29 -22.01
N LYS A 419 -31.13 -9.50 -22.25
CA LYS A 419 -30.06 -9.20 -21.30
C LYS A 419 -29.53 -7.77 -21.41
N ILE A 420 -29.91 -7.02 -22.44
CA ILE A 420 -29.36 -5.69 -22.71
C ILE A 420 -30.45 -4.64 -22.59
N LYS A 421 -30.13 -3.54 -21.91
CA LYS A 421 -30.97 -2.35 -21.82
C LYS A 421 -30.18 -1.14 -22.27
N VAL A 422 -30.70 -0.40 -23.23
CA VAL A 422 -30.13 0.88 -23.65
C VAL A 422 -30.82 1.98 -22.86
N ILE A 423 -30.04 2.83 -22.19
CA ILE A 423 -30.54 3.96 -21.40
C ILE A 423 -30.03 5.24 -22.05
N PRO A 424 -30.91 6.14 -22.50
CA PRO A 424 -30.49 7.42 -23.05
C PRO A 424 -29.99 8.36 -21.93
N TYR A 425 -28.89 9.06 -22.18
CA TYR A 425 -28.37 10.13 -21.35
C TYR A 425 -28.22 11.41 -22.18
N ASP A 426 -29.27 12.24 -22.13
CA ASP A 426 -29.40 13.47 -22.91
C ASP A 426 -28.82 14.69 -22.18
N ALA A 427 -27.52 14.65 -21.94
CA ALA A 427 -26.78 15.76 -21.34
C ALA A 427 -25.32 15.79 -21.83
N LYS A 428 -24.56 16.80 -21.40
CA LYS A 428 -23.13 16.86 -21.69
C LYS A 428 -22.43 15.63 -21.10
N PHE A 429 -21.46 15.09 -21.85
CA PHE A 429 -20.65 13.96 -21.41
C PHE A 429 -20.11 14.17 -19.99
N ASN A 430 -20.48 13.25 -19.10
CA ASN A 430 -20.05 13.18 -17.72
C ASN A 430 -20.06 11.70 -17.33
N PHE A 431 -18.87 11.12 -17.24
CA PHE A 431 -18.69 9.69 -16.96
C PHE A 431 -19.29 9.31 -15.60
N SER A 432 -19.06 10.15 -14.60
CA SER A 432 -19.60 9.98 -13.25
C SER A 432 -21.12 10.04 -13.22
N ALA A 433 -21.74 11.04 -13.85
CA ALA A 433 -23.20 11.19 -13.88
C ALA A 433 -23.90 10.05 -14.61
N MET A 434 -23.33 9.58 -15.72
CA MET A 434 -23.87 8.44 -16.46
C MET A 434 -23.93 7.18 -15.58
N HIS A 435 -22.89 6.93 -14.78
CA HIS A 435 -22.90 5.82 -13.83
C HIS A 435 -23.89 6.04 -12.68
N ASN A 436 -23.88 7.22 -12.05
CA ASN A 436 -24.80 7.53 -10.95
C ASN A 436 -26.28 7.35 -11.35
N ILE A 437 -26.65 7.87 -12.51
CA ILE A 437 -28.02 7.74 -13.03
C ILE A 437 -28.35 6.28 -13.33
N ALA A 438 -27.45 5.54 -14.00
CA ALA A 438 -27.65 4.12 -14.26
C ALA A 438 -27.90 3.35 -12.95
N VAL A 439 -27.02 3.51 -11.96
CA VAL A 439 -27.09 2.83 -10.66
C VAL A 439 -28.38 3.13 -9.90
N SER A 440 -28.90 4.36 -10.00
CA SER A 440 -30.16 4.75 -9.35
C SER A 440 -31.38 3.97 -9.85
N SER A 441 -31.32 3.44 -11.08
CA SER A 441 -32.40 2.70 -11.76
C SER A 441 -32.20 1.19 -11.80
N ILE A 442 -31.03 0.70 -11.36
CA ILE A 442 -30.62 -0.70 -11.43
C ILE A 442 -30.80 -1.36 -10.07
N ASP A 443 -31.46 -2.52 -10.06
CA ASP A 443 -31.55 -3.41 -8.89
C ASP A 443 -30.66 -4.64 -9.10
N ALA A 444 -29.42 -4.57 -8.63
CA ALA A 444 -28.43 -5.66 -8.73
C ALA A 444 -27.59 -5.70 -7.45
N ASP A 445 -26.98 -6.84 -7.15
CA ASP A 445 -26.12 -6.97 -5.98
C ASP A 445 -24.77 -6.25 -6.22
N LEU A 446 -24.21 -6.45 -7.42
CA LEU A 446 -22.92 -5.91 -7.83
C LEU A 446 -23.06 -5.06 -9.10
N LEU A 447 -22.22 -4.04 -9.20
CA LEU A 447 -22.10 -3.15 -10.34
C LEU A 447 -20.73 -3.37 -10.99
N LEU A 448 -20.69 -3.54 -12.30
CA LEU A 448 -19.45 -3.59 -13.06
C LEU A 448 -19.39 -2.37 -13.97
N LEU A 449 -18.52 -1.42 -13.65
CA LEU A 449 -18.20 -0.31 -14.52
C LEU A 449 -17.23 -0.80 -15.59
N LEU A 450 -17.60 -0.63 -16.85
CA LEU A 450 -16.85 -1.16 -17.98
C LEU A 450 -16.81 -0.15 -19.12
N ASN A 451 -15.61 0.17 -19.61
CA ASN A 451 -15.48 1.02 -20.80
C ASN A 451 -15.96 0.28 -22.06
N ASN A 452 -16.49 1.02 -23.03
CA ASN A 452 -17.03 0.50 -24.29
C ASN A 452 -15.97 -0.01 -25.29
N ASP A 453 -14.68 0.09 -24.96
CA ASP A 453 -13.53 -0.28 -25.78
C ASP A 453 -12.65 -1.35 -25.09
N THR A 454 -13.30 -2.24 -24.33
CA THR A 454 -12.67 -3.38 -23.66
C THR A 454 -13.04 -4.71 -24.29
N SER A 455 -12.11 -5.65 -24.40
CA SER A 455 -12.34 -6.99 -24.95
C SER A 455 -11.95 -8.08 -23.95
N VAL A 456 -12.87 -9.02 -23.69
CA VAL A 456 -12.65 -10.12 -22.74
C VAL A 456 -11.62 -11.12 -23.28
N VAL A 457 -10.63 -11.50 -22.47
CA VAL A 457 -9.59 -12.47 -22.88
C VAL A 457 -9.91 -13.90 -22.43
N LYS A 458 -10.43 -14.10 -21.22
CA LYS A 458 -10.68 -15.43 -20.63
C LYS A 458 -12.10 -15.53 -20.08
N ALA A 459 -12.73 -16.69 -20.23
CA ALA A 459 -14.13 -16.91 -19.88
C ALA A 459 -14.47 -16.68 -18.41
N ASN A 460 -13.57 -17.08 -17.51
CA ASN A 460 -13.79 -17.08 -16.06
C ASN A 460 -13.48 -15.74 -15.37
N TRP A 461 -13.18 -14.67 -16.11
CA TRP A 461 -12.73 -13.39 -15.57
C TRP A 461 -13.71 -12.78 -14.56
N LEU A 462 -15.02 -12.78 -14.87
CA LEU A 462 -16.02 -12.20 -13.97
C LEU A 462 -16.22 -13.06 -12.72
N ARG A 463 -16.10 -14.40 -12.83
CA ARG A 463 -16.07 -15.30 -11.67
C ARG A 463 -14.91 -14.99 -10.74
N GLU A 464 -13.72 -14.76 -11.30
CA GLU A 464 -12.54 -14.39 -10.54
C GLU A 464 -12.80 -13.11 -9.74
N MET A 465 -13.32 -12.04 -10.38
CA MET A 465 -13.63 -10.80 -9.69
C MET A 465 -14.70 -10.98 -8.60
N VAL A 466 -15.80 -11.69 -8.92
CA VAL A 466 -16.89 -11.94 -7.95
C VAL A 466 -16.44 -12.76 -6.75
N SER A 467 -15.48 -13.68 -6.92
CA SER A 467 -14.97 -14.52 -5.83
C SER A 467 -14.27 -13.73 -4.72
N LEU A 468 -13.69 -12.58 -5.07
CA LEU A 468 -12.91 -11.72 -4.18
C LEU A 468 -13.75 -10.71 -3.40
N ILE A 469 -14.99 -10.44 -3.86
CA ILE A 469 -15.93 -9.60 -3.12
C ILE A 469 -16.19 -10.20 -1.73
N ASP A 470 -16.27 -9.31 -0.74
CA ASP A 470 -16.49 -9.56 0.69
C ASP A 470 -15.40 -10.38 1.39
N LYS A 471 -14.36 -10.84 0.69
CA LYS A 471 -13.18 -11.42 1.35
C LYS A 471 -12.40 -10.29 2.00
N PHE A 472 -12.09 -10.40 3.29
CA PHE A 472 -11.34 -9.37 4.01
C PHE A 472 -11.91 -7.94 3.81
N ASP A 473 -13.23 -7.79 3.81
CA ASP A 473 -13.93 -6.50 3.60
C ASP A 473 -13.70 -5.85 2.22
N ASN A 474 -13.29 -6.62 1.19
CA ASN A 474 -13.18 -6.12 -0.17
C ASN A 474 -14.55 -5.75 -0.74
N LYS A 475 -14.73 -4.50 -1.15
CA LYS A 475 -15.95 -4.01 -1.82
C LYS A 475 -15.75 -3.60 -3.26
N ILE A 476 -14.50 -3.42 -3.69
CA ILE A 476 -14.12 -3.17 -5.08
C ILE A 476 -13.12 -4.23 -5.52
N VAL A 477 -13.25 -4.69 -6.77
CA VAL A 477 -12.27 -5.56 -7.43
C VAL A 477 -11.94 -5.00 -8.82
N GLY A 478 -10.66 -4.79 -9.10
CA GLY A 478 -10.15 -4.41 -10.42
C GLY A 478 -9.52 -5.57 -11.17
N ALA A 479 -9.57 -5.51 -12.50
CA ALA A 479 -8.95 -6.48 -13.40
C ALA A 479 -7.57 -6.02 -13.86
N ARG A 480 -6.76 -6.93 -14.42
CA ARG A 480 -5.59 -6.56 -15.24
C ARG A 480 -6.07 -6.10 -16.62
N LEU A 481 -5.57 -4.96 -17.09
CA LEU A 481 -5.81 -4.50 -18.45
C LEU A 481 -4.52 -4.57 -19.27
N LEU A 482 -4.66 -5.01 -20.51
CA LEU A 482 -3.58 -5.11 -21.49
C LEU A 482 -3.77 -4.10 -22.62
N TYR A 483 -2.66 -3.63 -23.16
CA TYR A 483 -2.63 -3.01 -24.48
C TYR A 483 -2.92 -4.03 -25.58
N GLY A 484 -3.23 -3.55 -26.79
CA GLY A 484 -3.52 -4.40 -27.94
C GLY A 484 -2.34 -5.27 -28.41
N ASP A 485 -1.11 -4.95 -27.99
CA ASP A 485 0.10 -5.76 -28.24
C ASP A 485 0.34 -6.84 -27.16
N GLY A 486 -0.53 -6.92 -26.15
CA GLY A 486 -0.45 -7.90 -25.06
C GLY A 486 0.43 -7.49 -23.88
N THR A 487 1.06 -6.31 -23.91
CA THR A 487 1.76 -5.74 -22.75
C THR A 487 0.76 -5.20 -21.73
N THR A 488 1.17 -5.10 -20.48
CA THR A 488 0.31 -4.64 -19.38
C THR A 488 0.10 -3.13 -19.47
N GLN A 489 -1.14 -2.69 -19.33
CA GLN A 489 -1.55 -1.29 -19.23
C GLN A 489 -1.95 -0.91 -17.80
N HIS A 490 -2.53 -1.86 -17.07
CA HIS A 490 -2.99 -1.63 -15.70
C HIS A 490 -2.72 -2.86 -14.84
N ALA A 491 -1.77 -2.74 -13.92
CA ALA A 491 -1.60 -3.64 -12.79
C ALA A 491 -2.21 -3.09 -11.48
N GLY A 492 -2.96 -1.99 -11.58
CA GLY A 492 -3.48 -1.22 -10.44
C GLY A 492 -3.17 0.29 -10.57
N VAL A 493 -3.65 1.08 -9.62
CA VAL A 493 -3.36 2.53 -9.52
C VAL A 493 -2.71 2.83 -8.16
N MET A 494 -1.59 3.54 -8.19
CA MET A 494 -0.96 4.13 -7.00
C MET A 494 -1.41 5.58 -6.85
N VAL A 495 -2.00 5.92 -5.71
CA VAL A 495 -2.44 7.28 -5.40
C VAL A 495 -1.21 8.12 -5.05
N GLY A 496 -1.20 9.37 -5.51
CA GLY A 496 -0.07 10.28 -5.45
C GLY A 496 0.94 10.11 -6.58
N MET A 497 0.98 8.95 -7.24
CA MET A 497 1.93 8.69 -8.33
C MET A 497 1.77 9.71 -9.48
N GLY A 498 2.88 10.24 -9.98
CA GLY A 498 2.86 11.30 -11.02
C GLY A 498 2.23 12.62 -10.54
N GLY A 499 2.08 12.77 -9.22
CA GLY A 499 1.52 13.94 -8.56
C GLY A 499 0.02 13.88 -8.28
N ALA A 500 -0.72 12.87 -8.73
CA ALA A 500 -2.15 12.71 -8.41
C ALA A 500 -2.54 11.24 -8.26
N ALA A 501 -2.49 10.46 -9.33
CA ALA A 501 -2.62 9.02 -9.31
C ALA A 501 -2.10 8.47 -10.65
N GLY A 502 -1.41 7.33 -10.61
CA GLY A 502 -0.76 6.74 -11.77
C GLY A 502 -1.00 5.25 -11.86
N HIS A 503 -1.16 4.74 -13.07
CA HIS A 503 -1.15 3.30 -13.33
C HIS A 503 0.28 2.78 -13.11
N PHE A 504 0.41 1.57 -12.58
CA PHE A 504 1.70 0.91 -12.43
C PHE A 504 1.76 -0.40 -13.21
N GLY A 505 2.99 -0.87 -13.48
CA GLY A 505 3.22 -2.06 -14.29
C GLY A 505 2.85 -1.87 -15.75
N GLN A 506 3.08 -0.69 -16.32
CA GLN A 506 2.88 -0.42 -17.74
C GLN A 506 4.03 -0.99 -18.58
N ASP A 507 3.74 -1.36 -19.83
CA ASP A 507 4.70 -1.78 -20.86
C ASP A 507 5.53 -3.03 -20.52
N VAL A 508 5.06 -3.83 -19.56
CA VAL A 508 5.69 -5.11 -19.14
C VAL A 508 4.84 -6.30 -19.55
N THR A 509 5.50 -7.45 -19.74
CA THR A 509 4.81 -8.70 -20.08
C THR A 509 4.04 -9.26 -18.88
N GLN A 510 3.03 -10.09 -19.16
CA GLN A 510 2.15 -10.65 -18.12
C GLN A 510 2.84 -11.61 -17.14
N ASP A 511 3.97 -12.18 -17.55
CA ASP A 511 4.76 -13.17 -16.80
C ASP A 511 5.83 -12.53 -15.92
N GLU A 512 6.12 -11.25 -16.13
CA GLU A 512 7.05 -10.51 -15.30
C GLU A 512 6.55 -10.48 -13.85
N PRO A 513 7.42 -10.77 -12.88
CA PRO A 513 7.04 -10.73 -11.48
C PRO A 513 6.74 -9.30 -11.00
N GLY A 514 7.38 -8.30 -11.59
CA GLY A 514 7.40 -6.94 -11.06
C GLY A 514 8.12 -6.88 -9.71
N TYR A 515 8.00 -5.74 -9.03
CA TYR A 515 8.57 -5.58 -7.69
C TYR A 515 7.97 -6.62 -6.74
N ARG A 516 8.80 -7.51 -6.19
CA ARG A 516 8.42 -8.53 -5.20
C ARG A 516 7.15 -9.31 -5.57
N ASN A 517 7.04 -9.75 -6.83
CA ASN A 517 5.91 -10.52 -7.38
C ASN A 517 4.56 -9.78 -7.47
N ARG A 518 4.49 -8.47 -7.22
CA ARG A 518 3.23 -7.71 -7.20
C ARG A 518 2.43 -7.79 -8.50
N TYR A 519 3.06 -8.07 -9.65
CA TYR A 519 2.31 -8.22 -10.89
C TYR A 519 1.62 -9.58 -10.97
N ARG A 520 2.09 -10.61 -10.25
CA ARG A 520 1.64 -12.01 -10.40
C ARG A 520 0.67 -12.48 -9.32
N VAL A 521 0.45 -11.68 -8.27
CA VAL A 521 -0.35 -12.05 -7.10
C VAL A 521 -1.56 -11.14 -6.92
N VAL A 522 -2.63 -11.70 -6.34
CA VAL A 522 -3.78 -10.91 -5.90
C VAL A 522 -3.34 -10.10 -4.69
N HIS A 523 -3.67 -8.82 -4.67
CA HIS A 523 -3.35 -7.96 -3.53
C HIS A 523 -4.32 -6.80 -3.42
N ASN A 524 -4.36 -6.17 -2.25
CA ASN A 524 -5.08 -4.93 -2.03
C ASN A 524 -4.31 -3.72 -2.59
N LEU A 525 -5.06 -2.71 -3.01
CA LEU A 525 -4.57 -1.42 -3.49
C LEU A 525 -5.45 -0.30 -2.91
N THR A 526 -5.04 0.95 -3.11
CA THR A 526 -5.91 2.09 -2.78
C THR A 526 -6.90 2.38 -3.90
N ALA A 527 -6.51 2.16 -5.17
CA ALA A 527 -7.38 2.38 -6.31
C ALA A 527 -7.13 1.41 -7.48
N VAL A 528 -8.18 1.22 -8.28
CA VAL A 528 -8.19 0.53 -9.58
C VAL A 528 -8.98 1.37 -10.58
N THR A 529 -8.83 1.12 -11.87
CA THR A 529 -9.47 1.97 -12.89
C THR A 529 -10.92 1.57 -13.20
N GLY A 530 -11.75 2.58 -13.47
CA GLY A 530 -13.13 2.43 -13.94
C GLY A 530 -13.27 1.82 -15.34
N ALA A 531 -12.18 1.58 -16.06
CA ALA A 531 -12.23 0.84 -17.32
C ALA A 531 -12.71 -0.60 -17.14
N CYS A 532 -12.47 -1.21 -15.98
CA CYS A 532 -13.07 -2.47 -15.54
C CYS A 532 -13.03 -2.59 -14.01
N LEU A 533 -14.09 -2.14 -13.34
CA LEU A 533 -14.20 -2.07 -11.88
C LEU A 533 -15.51 -2.73 -11.41
N LEU A 534 -15.40 -3.81 -10.64
CA LEU A 534 -16.54 -4.44 -9.97
C LEU A 534 -16.69 -3.85 -8.57
N ILE A 535 -17.89 -3.45 -8.17
CA ILE A 535 -18.19 -2.89 -6.85
C ILE A 535 -19.51 -3.41 -6.28
N ASP A 536 -19.55 -3.62 -4.96
CA ASP A 536 -20.79 -3.86 -4.22
C ASP A 536 -21.74 -2.65 -4.31
N ARG A 537 -22.97 -2.86 -4.78
CA ARG A 537 -23.91 -1.76 -5.04
C ARG A 537 -24.25 -0.98 -3.77
N LYS A 538 -24.41 -1.67 -2.64
CA LYS A 538 -24.73 -1.02 -1.36
C LYS A 538 -23.60 -0.08 -0.94
N THR A 539 -22.36 -0.53 -1.09
CA THR A 539 -21.16 0.27 -0.82
C THR A 539 -21.07 1.48 -1.76
N TYR A 540 -21.34 1.30 -3.06
CA TYR A 540 -21.38 2.43 -4.02
C TYR A 540 -22.36 3.52 -3.56
N LEU A 541 -23.55 3.13 -3.12
CA LEU A 541 -24.56 4.05 -2.61
C LEU A 541 -24.17 4.66 -1.26
N GLU A 542 -23.60 3.87 -0.35
CA GLU A 542 -23.15 4.33 0.97
C GLU A 542 -22.15 5.48 0.86
N VAL A 543 -21.18 5.36 -0.06
CA VAL A 543 -20.13 6.37 -0.24
C VAL A 543 -20.54 7.54 -1.13
N GLY A 544 -21.81 7.58 -1.57
CA GLY A 544 -22.36 8.66 -2.39
C GLY A 544 -22.00 8.59 -3.87
N GLY A 545 -21.63 7.42 -4.39
CA GLY A 545 -21.33 7.20 -5.80
C GLY A 545 -20.12 7.97 -6.33
N MET A 546 -20.08 8.20 -7.64
CA MET A 546 -19.01 8.97 -8.29
C MET A 546 -19.27 10.48 -8.16
N ASN A 547 -18.21 11.27 -8.01
CA ASN A 547 -18.33 12.72 -7.93
C ASN A 547 -18.51 13.33 -9.33
N GLU A 548 -19.76 13.59 -9.69
CA GLU A 548 -20.13 14.14 -11.00
C GLU A 548 -19.93 15.64 -11.14
N GLU A 549 -19.79 16.37 -10.03
CA GLU A 549 -19.62 17.82 -10.03
C GLU A 549 -18.16 18.20 -10.28
N GLU A 550 -17.23 17.61 -9.53
CA GLU A 550 -15.81 17.98 -9.55
C GLU A 550 -14.95 17.03 -10.38
N LEU A 551 -15.40 15.78 -10.61
CA LEU A 551 -14.67 14.75 -11.35
C LEU A 551 -15.51 14.15 -12.49
N PRO A 552 -15.99 14.95 -13.46
CA PRO A 552 -16.85 14.46 -14.53
C PRO A 552 -16.18 13.49 -15.51
N VAL A 553 -14.85 13.45 -15.62
CA VAL A 553 -14.15 12.67 -16.67
C VAL A 553 -12.94 11.90 -16.16
N ALA A 554 -12.03 12.52 -15.40
CA ALA A 554 -10.82 11.88 -14.89
C ALA A 554 -10.86 11.73 -13.37
N PHE A 555 -10.12 10.74 -12.85
CA PHE A 555 -9.96 10.45 -11.40
C PHE A 555 -11.25 10.12 -10.62
N ASN A 556 -12.41 10.01 -11.28
CA ASN A 556 -13.67 9.63 -10.63
C ASN A 556 -13.63 8.22 -10.04
N ASP A 557 -12.98 7.30 -10.73
CA ASP A 557 -12.70 5.92 -10.31
C ASP A 557 -11.74 5.89 -9.11
N VAL A 558 -10.68 6.68 -9.17
CA VAL A 558 -9.71 6.82 -8.07
C VAL A 558 -10.37 7.39 -6.82
N GLU A 559 -11.15 8.48 -6.94
CA GLU A 559 -11.84 9.08 -5.80
C GLU A 559 -12.93 8.15 -5.24
N LEU A 560 -13.65 7.41 -6.09
CA LEU A 560 -14.58 6.38 -5.64
C LEU A 560 -13.85 5.32 -4.80
N CYS A 561 -12.71 4.81 -5.26
CA CYS A 561 -11.92 3.85 -4.51
C CYS A 561 -11.43 4.42 -3.17
N ILE A 562 -10.92 5.66 -3.16
CA ILE A 562 -10.50 6.34 -1.92
C ILE A 562 -11.68 6.46 -0.95
N LYS A 563 -12.87 6.85 -1.41
CA LYS A 563 -14.07 6.92 -0.54
C LYS A 563 -14.44 5.56 0.07
N VAL A 564 -14.30 4.47 -0.69
CA VAL A 564 -14.52 3.10 -0.19
C VAL A 564 -13.48 2.71 0.86
N VAL A 565 -12.20 3.01 0.62
CA VAL A 565 -11.13 2.76 1.60
C VAL A 565 -11.31 3.62 2.86
N ASP A 566 -11.70 4.88 2.70
CA ASP A 566 -11.99 5.81 3.80
C ASP A 566 -13.20 5.39 4.63
N ALA A 567 -14.14 4.63 4.05
CA ALA A 567 -15.25 4.02 4.77
C ALA A 567 -14.85 2.75 5.56
N GLY A 568 -13.61 2.28 5.46
CA GLY A 568 -13.11 1.09 6.15
C GLY A 568 -13.25 -0.21 5.36
N TYR A 569 -13.52 -0.12 4.07
CA TYR A 569 -13.51 -1.27 3.16
C TYR A 569 -12.18 -1.36 2.42
N ARG A 570 -11.99 -2.45 1.66
CA ARG A 570 -10.79 -2.66 0.86
C ARG A 570 -11.09 -2.72 -0.63
N VAL A 571 -10.07 -2.40 -1.42
CA VAL A 571 -10.05 -2.54 -2.88
C VAL A 571 -9.06 -3.67 -3.20
N ALA A 572 -9.49 -4.65 -3.98
CA ALA A 572 -8.65 -5.74 -4.45
C ALA A 572 -8.31 -5.54 -5.94
N TRP A 573 -7.14 -6.02 -6.33
CA TRP A 573 -6.78 -6.19 -7.73
C TRP A 573 -6.34 -7.63 -7.98
N THR A 574 -6.79 -8.21 -9.09
CA THR A 574 -6.44 -9.57 -9.49
C THR A 574 -5.75 -9.61 -10.84
N PRO A 575 -4.60 -10.29 -10.97
CA PRO A 575 -3.95 -10.53 -12.26
C PRO A 575 -4.67 -11.58 -13.11
N PHE A 576 -5.74 -12.20 -12.58
CA PHE A 576 -6.39 -13.37 -13.18
C PHE A 576 -7.69 -13.04 -13.92
N ALA A 577 -8.26 -11.86 -13.70
CA ALA A 577 -9.26 -11.27 -14.59
C ALA A 577 -8.52 -10.38 -15.58
N VAL A 578 -8.53 -10.74 -16.87
CA VAL A 578 -7.72 -10.08 -17.89
C VAL A 578 -8.61 -9.63 -19.05
N LEU A 579 -8.52 -8.34 -19.38
CA LEU A 579 -9.16 -7.73 -20.54
C LEU A 579 -8.12 -6.96 -21.36
N ILE A 580 -8.35 -6.85 -22.66
CA ILE A 580 -7.65 -5.88 -23.49
C ILE A 580 -8.44 -4.58 -23.41
N HIS A 581 -7.77 -3.45 -23.19
CA HIS A 581 -8.39 -2.13 -23.25
C HIS A 581 -7.74 -1.34 -24.37
N HIS A 582 -8.53 -1.02 -25.39
CA HIS A 582 -8.07 -0.36 -26.62
C HIS A 582 -7.83 1.15 -26.46
N GLU A 583 -7.57 1.58 -25.22
CA GLU A 583 -7.39 2.92 -24.63
C GLU A 583 -7.46 4.13 -25.55
N SER A 584 -8.31 5.09 -25.15
CA SER A 584 -8.42 6.42 -25.72
C SER A 584 -8.72 6.46 -27.23
N LYS A 585 -9.05 5.33 -27.86
CA LYS A 585 -9.55 5.31 -29.25
C LYS A 585 -10.90 6.00 -29.39
N SER A 586 -11.78 5.89 -28.39
CA SER A 586 -13.10 6.52 -28.40
C SER A 586 -13.06 7.99 -27.98
N ARG A 587 -12.18 8.37 -27.04
CA ARG A 587 -12.13 9.72 -26.42
C ARG A 587 -11.02 10.64 -26.95
N GLY A 588 -9.95 10.09 -27.51
CA GLY A 588 -8.69 10.81 -27.83
C GLY A 588 -7.90 11.20 -26.57
N SER A 589 -6.67 11.72 -26.74
CA SER A 589 -5.82 12.12 -25.61
C SER A 589 -6.30 13.42 -24.97
N ASP A 590 -6.09 13.56 -23.66
CA ASP A 590 -6.35 14.81 -22.94
C ASP A 590 -5.35 15.92 -23.33
N ASN A 591 -4.23 15.57 -23.97
CA ASN A 591 -3.25 16.51 -24.48
C ASN A 591 -3.61 17.12 -25.85
N ASP A 592 -4.65 16.62 -26.50
CA ASP A 592 -5.00 17.02 -27.87
C ASP A 592 -5.86 18.30 -27.93
N ASP A 593 -6.45 18.71 -26.81
CA ASP A 593 -7.35 19.86 -26.71
C ASP A 593 -7.03 20.72 -25.46
N PRO A 594 -6.76 22.03 -25.61
CA PRO A 594 -6.54 22.93 -24.48
C PRO A 594 -7.60 22.87 -23.38
N TRP A 595 -8.87 22.64 -23.72
CA TRP A 595 -9.94 22.50 -22.73
C TRP A 595 -9.84 21.21 -21.92
N LYS A 596 -9.42 20.10 -22.54
CA LYS A 596 -9.18 18.83 -21.83
C LYS A 596 -8.01 18.96 -20.86
N ILE A 597 -6.95 19.67 -21.26
CA ILE A 597 -5.79 19.98 -20.40
C ILE A 597 -6.22 20.78 -19.16
N VAL A 598 -7.01 21.86 -19.35
CA VAL A 598 -7.49 22.67 -18.21
C VAL A 598 -8.39 21.85 -17.29
N ARG A 599 -9.30 21.04 -17.86
CA ARG A 599 -10.19 20.16 -17.09
C ARG A 599 -9.39 19.17 -16.23
N ILE A 600 -8.49 18.39 -16.83
CA ILE A 600 -7.74 17.36 -16.10
C ILE A 600 -6.87 17.99 -15.00
N GLN A 601 -6.30 19.18 -15.21
CA GLN A 601 -5.58 19.91 -14.18
C GLN A 601 -6.49 20.34 -13.01
N GLY A 602 -7.73 20.74 -13.29
CA GLY A 602 -8.75 21.01 -12.27
C GLY A 602 -9.09 19.76 -11.47
N GLU A 603 -9.42 18.66 -12.14
CA GLU A 603 -9.76 17.36 -11.52
C GLU A 603 -8.60 16.83 -10.65
N GLN A 604 -7.35 16.94 -11.14
CA GLN A 604 -6.14 16.63 -10.36
C GLN A 604 -6.01 17.51 -9.11
N SER A 605 -6.27 18.82 -9.24
CA SER A 605 -6.16 19.76 -8.13
C SER A 605 -7.21 19.47 -7.06
N TYR A 606 -8.44 19.14 -7.45
CA TYR A 606 -9.48 18.69 -6.53
C TYR A 606 -9.02 17.46 -5.74
N LEU A 607 -8.53 16.41 -6.42
CA LEU A 607 -8.11 15.17 -5.77
C LEU A 607 -7.01 15.43 -4.72
N LYS A 608 -6.00 16.24 -5.07
CA LYS A 608 -4.91 16.61 -4.16
C LYS A 608 -5.38 17.39 -2.93
N LEU A 609 -6.31 18.33 -3.13
CA LEU A 609 -6.82 19.16 -2.03
C LEU A 609 -7.78 18.39 -1.13
N ARG A 610 -8.56 17.46 -1.69
CA ARG A 610 -9.58 16.70 -0.96
C ARG A 610 -9.00 15.51 -0.18
N TRP A 611 -7.98 14.86 -0.73
CA TRP A 611 -7.41 13.61 -0.21
C TRP A 611 -5.88 13.68 -0.02
N PRO A 612 -5.34 14.70 0.68
CA PRO A 612 -3.89 14.88 0.81
C PRO A 612 -3.19 13.69 1.47
N ASP A 613 -3.85 13.03 2.44
CA ASP A 613 -3.26 11.91 3.18
C ASP A 613 -2.94 10.73 2.23
N TYR A 614 -3.86 10.35 1.35
CA TYR A 614 -3.65 9.28 0.36
C TYR A 614 -2.67 9.69 -0.76
N ILE A 615 -2.63 10.98 -1.09
CA ILE A 615 -1.73 11.51 -2.14
C ILE A 615 -0.29 11.54 -1.66
N LEU A 616 -0.06 11.84 -0.39
CA LEU A 616 1.27 11.92 0.19
C LEU A 616 1.77 10.55 0.65
N ASP A 617 0.87 9.68 1.11
CA ASP A 617 1.21 8.41 1.76
C ASP A 617 0.15 7.33 1.46
N ASP A 618 0.16 6.81 0.23
CA ASP A 618 -0.65 5.65 -0.16
C ASP A 618 -0.20 4.41 0.65
N PRO A 619 -1.08 3.76 1.45
CA PRO A 619 -0.75 2.57 2.24
C PRO A 619 -0.16 1.41 1.44
N ASN A 620 -0.42 1.37 0.13
CA ASN A 620 0.04 0.31 -0.76
C ASN A 620 1.31 0.71 -1.53
N TYR A 621 1.90 1.88 -1.26
CA TYR A 621 3.11 2.37 -1.91
C TYR A 621 4.11 2.96 -0.90
N ASN A 622 5.11 2.15 -0.54
CA ASN A 622 6.04 2.42 0.54
C ASN A 622 6.71 3.82 0.42
N PRO A 623 6.83 4.59 1.52
CA PRO A 623 7.36 5.94 1.51
C PRO A 623 8.86 6.04 1.13
N ASN A 624 9.58 4.92 1.10
CA ASN A 624 10.95 4.83 0.58
C ASN A 624 11.03 4.85 -0.95
N MET A 625 9.89 4.71 -1.63
CA MET A 625 9.81 4.64 -3.08
C MET A 625 9.40 5.97 -3.71
N ASP A 626 9.95 6.22 -4.90
CA ASP A 626 9.70 7.43 -5.67
C ASP A 626 8.25 7.48 -6.14
N ILE A 627 7.53 8.49 -5.68
CA ILE A 627 6.13 8.74 -6.07
C ILE A 627 6.04 9.53 -7.39
N MET A 628 7.10 10.22 -7.82
CA MET A 628 7.06 11.09 -9.00
C MET A 628 7.63 10.43 -10.26
N GLY A 629 8.52 9.45 -10.10
CA GLY A 629 9.24 8.80 -11.19
C GLY A 629 8.75 7.40 -11.54
N ALA A 630 9.68 6.53 -11.96
CA ALA A 630 9.39 5.15 -12.33
C ALA A 630 8.97 4.32 -11.11
N THR A 631 7.99 3.44 -11.31
CA THR A 631 7.40 2.62 -10.24
C THR A 631 8.43 1.78 -9.51
N PHE A 632 8.37 1.76 -8.17
CA PHE A 632 9.20 0.95 -7.30
C PHE A 632 10.71 1.27 -7.33
N GLN A 633 11.08 2.49 -7.72
CA GLN A 633 12.44 3.01 -7.57
C GLN A 633 12.62 3.73 -6.22
N LEU A 634 13.87 3.92 -5.77
CA LEU A 634 14.17 4.66 -4.55
C LEU A 634 13.74 6.13 -4.68
N ALA A 635 13.06 6.65 -3.65
CA ALA A 635 12.75 8.07 -3.56
C ALA A 635 14.03 8.89 -3.40
N LYS A 636 14.06 10.13 -3.93
CA LYS A 636 15.18 11.05 -3.67
C LYS A 636 15.40 11.32 -2.18
N LYS A 637 14.32 11.33 -1.40
CA LYS A 637 14.28 11.36 0.07
C LYS A 637 13.06 10.53 0.51
N PRO A 638 13.18 9.68 1.54
CA PRO A 638 12.01 9.00 2.10
C PRO A 638 10.93 10.00 2.55
N ARG A 639 9.66 9.62 2.40
CA ARG A 639 8.50 10.45 2.79
C ARG A 639 8.20 10.44 4.30
N TYR A 640 9.10 9.90 5.11
CA TYR A 640 9.10 9.98 6.57
C TYR A 640 10.36 10.71 7.07
N PRO A 641 10.35 11.27 8.30
CA PRO A 641 11.52 11.96 8.86
C PRO A 641 12.67 10.99 9.19
N THR A 642 13.91 11.40 9.01
CA THR A 642 15.06 10.67 9.59
C THR A 642 14.97 10.67 11.13
N LEU A 643 15.76 9.84 11.83
CA LEU A 643 15.76 9.87 13.30
C LEU A 643 16.13 11.27 13.83
N ALA A 644 17.13 11.92 13.23
CA ALA A 644 17.53 13.28 13.59
C ALA A 644 16.39 14.28 13.38
N GLU A 645 15.74 14.26 12.21
CA GLU A 645 14.59 15.12 11.92
C GLU A 645 13.43 14.85 12.89
N PHE A 646 13.19 13.59 13.24
CA PHE A 646 12.14 13.21 14.17
C PHE A 646 12.42 13.73 15.58
N VAL A 647 13.61 13.50 16.14
CA VAL A 647 13.92 13.97 17.49
C VAL A 647 13.98 15.49 17.56
N ASP A 648 14.48 16.19 16.53
CA ASP A 648 14.48 17.65 16.51
C ASP A 648 13.05 18.23 16.56
N LEU A 649 12.10 17.57 15.89
CA LEU A 649 10.69 17.97 15.93
C LEU A 649 10.02 17.70 17.28
N HIS A 650 10.43 16.66 18.02
CA HIS A 650 9.73 16.20 19.22
C HIS A 650 10.40 16.59 20.54
N PHE A 651 11.73 16.65 20.56
CA PHE A 651 12.54 16.83 21.78
C PHE A 651 12.39 18.23 22.37
N ASP A 652 12.47 19.28 21.53
CA ASP A 652 12.31 20.67 21.97
C ASP A 652 10.90 20.94 22.52
N TRP A 653 9.91 20.15 22.13
CA TRP A 653 8.51 20.35 22.46
C TRP A 653 8.09 19.61 23.73
N GLU A 654 8.49 18.35 23.90
CA GLU A 654 8.13 17.56 25.08
C GLU A 654 8.87 18.00 26.34
N LYS A 655 10.14 18.40 26.22
CA LYS A 655 10.90 18.96 27.33
C LYS A 655 10.26 20.26 27.83
N ASP A 656 9.80 21.11 26.93
CA ASP A 656 9.05 22.33 27.25
C ASP A 656 7.68 22.04 27.88
N ALA A 657 7.00 20.98 27.44
CA ALA A 657 5.70 20.57 27.96
C ALA A 657 5.76 19.97 29.38
N LEU A 658 6.79 19.16 29.65
CA LEU A 658 6.97 18.45 30.92
C LEU A 658 7.58 19.33 32.02
N THR A 659 8.41 20.32 31.65
CA THR A 659 9.06 21.23 32.62
C THR A 659 8.27 22.52 32.88
N SER A 660 7.29 22.87 32.04
CA SER A 660 6.51 24.10 32.17
C SER A 660 5.37 23.99 33.20
N ARG A 661 5.28 25.00 34.09
CA ARG A 661 4.11 25.22 34.96
C ARG A 661 2.97 25.98 34.28
N ASP A 662 3.12 26.42 33.02
CA ASP A 662 2.10 27.16 32.26
C ASP A 662 1.05 26.20 31.66
N PRO A 663 -0.24 26.31 32.05
CA PRO A 663 -1.33 25.49 31.52
C PRO A 663 -1.51 25.58 30.00
N ARG A 664 -1.13 26.70 29.36
CA ARG A 664 -1.25 26.88 27.90
C ARG A 664 -0.24 26.02 27.14
N LYS A 665 0.99 25.91 27.64
CA LYS A 665 2.01 25.02 27.06
C LYS A 665 1.63 23.53 27.21
N LYS A 666 0.89 23.16 28.26
CA LYS A 666 0.34 21.80 28.39
C LYS A 666 -0.77 21.50 27.37
N LEU A 667 -1.64 22.47 27.11
CA LEU A 667 -2.69 22.36 26.08
C LEU A 667 -2.10 22.33 24.67
N ASP A 668 -1.03 23.09 24.41
CA ASP A 668 -0.30 23.05 23.15
C ASP A 668 0.44 21.70 22.95
N ALA A 669 0.91 21.07 24.02
CA ALA A 669 1.48 19.71 23.98
C ALA A 669 0.45 18.61 23.69
N GLU A 670 -0.79 18.79 24.16
CA GLU A 670 -1.93 17.92 23.84
C GLU A 670 -2.39 18.09 22.39
N ARG A 671 -2.44 19.34 21.88
CA ARG A 671 -2.64 19.63 20.46
C ARG A 671 -1.50 19.13 19.58
N ALA A 672 -0.26 19.17 20.07
CA ALA A 672 0.90 18.65 19.37
C ALA A 672 0.91 17.11 19.33
N ARG A 673 0.42 16.42 20.36
CA ARG A 673 0.11 14.97 20.30
C ARG A 673 -0.86 14.65 19.15
N ASN A 674 -1.86 15.50 18.93
CA ASN A 674 -2.76 15.38 17.79
C ASN A 674 -2.08 15.74 16.44
N LEU A 675 -1.03 16.56 16.43
CA LEU A 675 -0.19 16.83 15.25
C LEU A 675 0.85 15.73 14.98
N ARG A 676 1.29 14.94 15.98
CA ARG A 676 2.00 13.67 15.75
C ARG A 676 1.16 12.80 14.83
N HIS A 677 -0.16 12.78 15.11
CA HIS A 677 -1.27 12.24 14.28
C HIS A 677 -1.42 12.80 12.87
N ALA A 678 -0.63 13.81 12.48
CA ALA A 678 -0.61 14.37 11.13
C ALA A 678 0.76 14.29 10.44
N TYR A 679 1.87 14.34 11.19
CA TYR A 679 3.24 14.30 10.64
C TYR A 679 3.87 12.90 10.61
N GLY A 680 3.30 11.92 11.31
CA GLY A 680 3.78 10.53 11.32
C GLY A 680 2.67 9.52 11.05
N LEU A 681 1.64 9.89 10.28
CA LEU A 681 0.35 9.26 10.47
C LEU A 681 -0.54 9.00 9.26
N ARG A 682 -0.38 7.77 8.76
CA ARG A 682 -1.41 6.77 9.02
C ARG A 682 -0.81 5.61 9.84
N ILE A 683 -0.99 5.64 11.16
CA ILE A 683 -1.35 4.37 11.81
C ILE A 683 -2.70 4.01 11.19
N ALA A 684 -2.91 2.74 10.89
CA ALA A 684 -4.18 2.15 10.48
C ALA A 684 -5.35 2.76 11.28
N ARG A 685 -5.87 3.91 10.82
CA ARG A 685 -7.05 4.52 11.42
C ARG A 685 -8.17 3.57 11.08
N ASN A 686 -8.68 2.86 12.08
CA ASN A 686 -9.92 2.12 11.94
C ASN A 686 -11.01 3.14 11.56
N PRO A 687 -11.56 3.13 10.33
CA PRO A 687 -12.52 4.16 9.96
C PRO A 687 -13.83 4.04 10.73
N ARG A 688 -14.06 2.91 11.42
CA ARG A 688 -15.21 2.71 12.31
C ARG A 688 -15.13 3.54 13.60
N GLU A 689 -13.93 3.91 14.08
CA GLU A 689 -13.81 4.77 15.27
C GLU A 689 -14.08 6.24 14.97
N VAL A 690 -13.91 6.70 13.72
CA VAL A 690 -14.16 8.09 13.33
C VAL A 690 -15.65 8.45 13.42
N ARG A 691 -16.56 7.47 13.33
CA ARG A 691 -18.01 7.70 13.44
C ARG A 691 -18.52 7.83 14.88
N SER A 692 -17.75 7.45 15.92
CA SER A 692 -18.22 7.57 17.31
C SER A 692 -17.89 8.92 17.98
N ASN A 693 -16.99 9.73 17.40
CA ASN A 693 -16.50 10.97 18.00
C ASN A 693 -16.74 12.24 17.15
N GLN A 694 -17.78 12.27 16.30
CA GLN A 694 -18.25 13.53 15.70
C GLN A 694 -19.35 14.15 16.57
N ASP A 695 -18.93 14.86 17.62
CA ASP A 695 -19.75 15.93 18.19
C ASP A 695 -19.78 17.10 17.18
N PRO A 696 -20.97 17.63 16.83
CA PRO A 696 -21.08 18.70 15.84
C PRO A 696 -20.68 20.03 16.49
N ILE A 697 -19.45 20.49 16.25
CA ILE A 697 -19.07 21.85 16.61
C ILE A 697 -19.20 22.75 15.36
N CYS A 698 -20.18 23.66 15.48
CA CYS A 698 -20.56 24.76 14.60
C CYS A 698 -19.44 25.47 13.81
#